data_AF-A0A932RLB6-F1
#
_entry.id   AF-A0A932RLB6-F1
#
_cell.length_a   1.000
_cell.length_b   1.000
_cell.length_c   1.000
_cell.angle_alpha   90.00
_cell.angle_beta   90.00
_cell.angle_gamma   90.00
#
_symmetry.space_group_name_H-M   'P 1'
#
loop_
_entity.id
_entity.type
_entity.pdbx_description
1 polymer ?
#
loop_
_entity_poly.entity_id
_entity_poly.type
_entity_poly.pdbx_seq_one_letter_code
_entity_poly.pdbx_strand_id
1 'polypeptide(L)'
;MPGRNKSAIVVPDTAPSPKRTSREGEEAVSALANYSVEGMDRSAEAIAGYLRRNNQPVSGAREELLERVGSVVSKGPGGLLLYLEELQKIETALQTLGKYPHGAVQDFLKGHGLPAGGTTDELFRRVASAVYGGKPTLAELTGHTDTLAENGPQHVFLFRLREEHRDYLQELRNPEPVKAPLRQLGLADRYNDSHFVWEAAEPELAAVLHRADAHGFLLLKWVETRLWWWHENQGIDKRGRRIIIKHPRYERSVNFFRVDLATGEAELRIQKQQASAEKKLKQHFEAYCRQTSTILRLEYFYPVLLEPIIRKLLLSGAVSIRDWQITQPKRMLAGTGSPNLLQKTWMHIGYFCASELNCDWSPPGHSKVRTRLKARTGELEIPNDRSAEQTRFVLDEVRNAGGAPYGIPQLEELARQHREWGGLLPKVDLHLSRLNKREIELEKLAEDEWLPLDDLAKAIHTASEKYPGLFKVLYEVRCPETGKTAHNRKQVAKYESPTAIPPEVPCRHKHGVVMHPSRNNIRQVLVFQPKGGPGGKGLVPLIRPFIETRIPPPLSERFVRGIEILLFAVLFVPLSWVTVLAFAWLAAKFPEFRAGIDRSFWLVQVLLAGAVAAVLDRRYLEMALNIFQGFPKSVGKRLASLRKRADADDAPQQPPDKDT
;
A
#
# COMPACT_ATOMS: atom_id res chain seq x y z
N MET A 1 36.38 36.95 10.25
CA MET A 1 35.07 36.74 10.91
C MET A 1 35.14 35.46 11.74
N PRO A 2 35.01 35.53 13.07
CA PRO A 2 35.20 34.36 13.93
C PRO A 2 33.88 33.62 14.24
N GLY A 3 34.00 32.29 14.29
CA GLY A 3 33.39 31.37 15.26
C GLY A 3 31.87 31.36 15.49
N ARG A 4 31.16 30.41 14.89
CA ARG A 4 29.85 29.93 15.40
C ARG A 4 30.06 28.70 16.29
N ASN A 5 30.04 28.91 17.61
CA ASN A 5 29.83 27.83 18.58
C ASN A 5 28.38 27.35 18.50
N LYS A 6 28.19 26.04 18.30
CA LYS A 6 26.92 25.34 18.52
C LYS A 6 27.00 24.68 19.90
N SER A 7 26.35 25.26 20.90
CA SER A 7 26.05 24.57 22.15
C SER A 7 24.82 23.69 21.94
N ALA A 8 25.02 22.38 21.96
CA ALA A 8 23.97 21.38 22.10
C ALA A 8 23.57 21.28 23.57
N ILE A 9 22.27 21.31 23.86
CA ILE A 9 21.73 20.98 25.17
C ILE A 9 21.62 19.45 25.22
N VAL A 10 22.37 18.84 26.13
CA VAL A 10 22.27 17.42 26.49
C VAL A 10 21.14 17.28 27.50
N VAL A 11 20.16 16.42 27.21
CA VAL A 11 19.17 15.94 28.18
C VAL A 11 19.66 14.59 28.69
N PRO A 12 19.84 14.37 29.99
CA PRO A 12 20.26 13.07 30.49
C PRO A 12 19.06 12.13 30.61
N ASP A 13 19.11 11.04 29.84
CA ASP A 13 18.33 9.82 30.09
C ASP A 13 19.06 9.01 31.18
N THR A 14 18.47 8.90 32.36
CA THR A 14 18.57 7.72 33.24
C THR A 14 17.74 7.93 34.52
N ALA A 15 16.80 7.02 34.76
CA ALA A 15 16.07 6.90 36.01
C ALA A 15 16.91 6.11 37.05
N PRO A 16 17.01 6.54 38.31
CA PRO A 16 17.71 5.77 39.35
C PRO A 16 16.82 4.67 39.95
N SER A 17 17.43 3.51 40.19
CA SER A 17 16.86 2.33 40.86
C SER A 17 16.85 2.48 42.39
N PRO A 18 15.87 1.93 43.14
CA PRO A 18 15.71 2.21 44.57
C PRO A 18 16.22 1.08 45.46
N LYS A 19 17.33 1.28 46.20
CA LYS A 19 17.60 0.56 47.48
C LYS A 19 18.56 1.35 48.38
N ARG A 20 18.02 2.17 49.30
CA ARG A 20 18.44 2.34 50.71
C ARG A 20 17.67 3.51 51.35
N THR A 21 16.95 3.22 52.42
CA THR A 21 16.20 4.17 53.24
C THR A 21 17.14 5.02 54.08
N SER A 22 17.38 6.26 53.67
CA SER A 22 18.00 7.31 54.49
C SER A 22 16.92 8.11 55.22
N ARG A 23 17.30 8.78 56.30
CA ARG A 23 16.47 9.74 57.07
C ARG A 23 15.92 10.89 56.20
N GLU A 24 16.56 11.15 55.05
CA GLU A 24 16.07 12.06 54.00
C GLU A 24 14.86 11.49 53.24
N GLY A 25 14.69 10.17 53.18
CA GLY A 25 13.50 9.51 52.65
C GLY A 25 12.27 9.67 53.55
N GLU A 26 12.44 9.71 54.87
CA GLU A 26 11.35 9.98 55.82
C GLU A 26 10.97 11.47 55.83
N GLU A 27 11.94 12.38 55.73
CA GLU A 27 11.67 13.82 55.53
C GLU A 27 11.07 14.13 54.16
N ALA A 28 11.46 13.41 53.09
CA ALA A 28 10.85 13.54 51.77
C ALA A 28 9.42 12.97 51.74
N VAL A 29 9.13 11.88 52.47
CA VAL A 29 7.77 11.33 52.62
C VAL A 29 6.90 12.24 53.48
N SER A 30 7.44 12.86 54.54
CA SER A 30 6.71 13.82 55.38
C SER A 30 6.53 15.18 54.68
N ALA A 31 7.48 15.60 53.84
CA ALA A 31 7.34 16.74 52.95
C ALA A 31 6.35 16.45 51.83
N LEU A 32 6.35 15.24 51.22
CA LEU A 32 5.33 14.80 50.24
C LEU A 32 3.95 14.63 50.87
N ALA A 33 3.83 14.29 52.15
CA ALA A 33 2.56 14.22 52.88
C ALA A 33 1.99 15.61 53.18
N ASN A 34 2.84 16.59 53.54
CA ASN A 34 2.41 17.98 53.72
C ASN A 34 2.19 18.70 52.37
N TYR A 35 2.98 18.36 51.34
CA TYR A 35 2.72 18.73 49.94
C TYR A 35 1.52 17.97 49.36
N SER A 36 1.07 16.88 49.97
CA SER A 36 -0.10 16.11 49.56
C SER A 36 -1.38 16.75 50.04
N VAL A 37 -1.43 17.46 51.18
CA VAL A 37 -2.65 18.16 51.61
C VAL A 37 -2.82 19.47 50.84
N GLU A 38 -1.78 20.31 50.75
CA GLU A 38 -1.81 21.48 49.86
C GLU A 38 -1.84 21.09 48.37
N GLY A 39 -1.23 19.97 48.00
CA GLY A 39 -1.28 19.41 46.65
C GLY A 39 -2.61 18.73 46.33
N MET A 40 -3.34 18.24 47.34
CA MET A 40 -4.73 17.76 47.20
C MET A 40 -5.67 18.94 46.95
N ASP A 41 -5.53 20.04 47.68
CA ASP A 41 -6.30 21.26 47.42
C ASP A 41 -5.93 21.87 46.06
N ARG A 42 -4.64 21.91 45.70
CA ARG A 42 -4.20 22.36 44.37
C ARG A 42 -4.58 21.39 43.25
N SER A 43 -4.68 20.09 43.50
CA SER A 43 -5.12 19.10 42.51
C SER A 43 -6.63 19.14 42.35
N ALA A 44 -7.39 19.30 43.43
CA ALA A 44 -8.83 19.53 43.38
C ALA A 44 -9.16 20.88 42.72
N GLU A 45 -8.38 21.93 42.97
CA GLU A 45 -8.47 23.22 42.25
C GLU A 45 -7.97 23.12 40.81
N ALA A 46 -6.96 22.30 40.51
CA ALA A 46 -6.48 22.06 39.15
C ALA A 46 -7.50 21.26 38.34
N ILE A 47 -8.16 20.27 38.93
CA ILE A 47 -9.27 19.51 38.36
C ILE A 47 -10.48 20.41 38.20
N ALA A 48 -10.89 21.16 39.23
CA ALA A 48 -11.96 22.15 39.13
C ALA A 48 -11.64 23.28 38.14
N GLY A 49 -10.37 23.65 37.99
CA GLY A 49 -9.86 24.63 37.03
C GLY A 49 -9.76 24.08 35.62
N TYR A 50 -9.45 22.80 35.45
CA TYR A 50 -9.50 22.09 34.17
C TYR A 50 -10.94 21.88 33.71
N LEU A 51 -11.85 21.45 34.60
CA LEU A 51 -13.28 21.34 34.34
C LEU A 51 -13.91 22.70 33.99
N ARG A 52 -13.49 23.78 34.67
CA ARG A 52 -13.86 25.17 34.33
C ARG A 52 -13.30 25.62 32.98
N ARG A 53 -12.02 25.35 32.67
CA ARG A 53 -11.40 25.68 31.38
C ARG A 53 -12.04 24.96 30.20
N ASN A 54 -12.70 23.83 30.44
CA ASN A 54 -13.40 23.04 29.43
C ASN A 54 -14.94 23.20 29.47
N ASN A 55 -15.48 24.23 30.14
CA ASN A 55 -16.91 24.58 30.15
C ASN A 55 -17.88 23.45 30.58
N GLN A 56 -17.46 22.55 31.48
CA GLN A 56 -18.34 21.50 32.03
C GLN A 56 -19.16 22.06 33.22
N PRO A 57 -20.50 21.89 33.29
CA PRO A 57 -21.29 22.26 34.47
C PRO A 57 -21.17 21.22 35.58
N VAL A 58 -20.99 21.71 36.81
CA VAL A 58 -20.40 20.97 37.92
C VAL A 58 -21.36 20.97 39.14
N SER A 59 -22.68 20.94 38.95
CA SER A 59 -23.62 21.13 40.09
C SER A 59 -24.16 19.86 40.73
N GLY A 60 -24.11 18.70 40.06
CA GLY A 60 -24.53 17.40 40.65
C GLY A 60 -23.39 16.39 40.72
N ALA A 61 -22.70 16.18 39.59
CA ALA A 61 -21.52 15.30 39.53
C ALA A 61 -20.37 15.77 40.43
N ARG A 62 -20.31 17.06 40.80
CA ARG A 62 -19.27 17.59 41.69
C ARG A 62 -19.43 17.14 43.12
N GLU A 63 -20.64 17.14 43.65
CA GLU A 63 -20.88 16.78 45.06
C GLU A 63 -20.61 15.29 45.26
N GLU A 64 -21.05 14.46 44.33
CA GLU A 64 -20.74 13.03 44.30
C GLU A 64 -19.24 12.74 44.08
N LEU A 65 -18.58 13.52 43.20
CA LEU A 65 -17.13 13.42 42.98
C LEU A 65 -16.34 13.90 44.21
N LEU A 66 -16.77 14.97 44.89
CA LEU A 66 -16.16 15.47 46.12
C LEU A 66 -16.38 14.52 47.29
N GLU A 67 -17.54 13.88 47.39
CA GLU A 67 -17.83 12.84 48.39
C GLU A 67 -16.95 11.60 48.16
N ARG A 68 -16.81 11.16 46.90
CA ARG A 68 -15.87 10.10 46.52
C ARG A 68 -14.44 10.49 46.81
N VAL A 69 -13.99 11.70 46.44
CA VAL A 69 -12.66 12.21 46.77
C VAL A 69 -12.46 12.23 48.29
N GLY A 70 -13.41 12.70 49.08
CA GLY A 70 -13.35 12.68 50.54
C GLY A 70 -13.22 11.25 51.11
N SER A 71 -13.97 10.29 50.56
CA SER A 71 -13.90 8.87 50.92
C SER A 71 -12.62 8.16 50.48
N VAL A 72 -11.92 8.71 49.48
CA VAL A 72 -10.66 8.19 48.94
C VAL A 72 -9.47 8.81 49.67
N VAL A 73 -9.54 10.11 49.97
CA VAL A 73 -8.55 10.85 50.76
C VAL A 73 -8.42 10.24 52.17
N SER A 74 -9.52 9.76 52.75
CA SER A 74 -9.49 9.03 54.03
C SER A 74 -8.75 7.69 53.99
N LYS A 75 -8.49 7.12 52.79
CA LYS A 75 -7.69 5.92 52.58
C LYS A 75 -6.19 6.21 52.37
N GLY A 76 -5.78 7.48 52.48
CA GLY A 76 -4.39 7.92 52.37
C GLY A 76 -3.93 8.25 50.94
N PRO A 77 -2.68 8.73 50.77
CA PRO A 77 -2.16 9.27 49.51
C PRO A 77 -2.20 8.29 48.33
N GLY A 78 -2.00 7.00 48.59
CA GLY A 78 -2.08 5.95 47.56
C GLY A 78 -3.49 5.79 46.99
N GLY A 79 -4.52 5.98 47.81
CA GLY A 79 -5.92 5.96 47.36
C GLY A 79 -6.22 7.10 46.40
N LEU A 80 -5.73 8.32 46.72
CA LEU A 80 -5.91 9.48 45.84
C LEU A 80 -5.25 9.27 44.48
N LEU A 81 -4.02 8.76 44.46
CA LEU A 81 -3.29 8.53 43.22
C LEU A 81 -4.04 7.56 42.30
N LEU A 82 -4.52 6.43 42.83
CA LEU A 82 -5.31 5.46 42.08
C LEU A 82 -6.62 6.06 41.54
N TYR A 83 -7.27 6.93 42.32
CA TYR A 83 -8.48 7.61 41.88
C TYR A 83 -8.22 8.64 40.78
N LEU A 84 -7.12 9.41 40.88
CA LEU A 84 -6.70 10.35 39.84
C LEU A 84 -6.35 9.62 38.54
N GLU A 85 -5.68 8.47 38.64
CA GLU A 85 -5.46 7.59 37.50
C GLU A 85 -6.79 7.19 36.87
N GLU A 86 -7.73 6.64 37.65
CA GLU A 86 -9.05 6.24 37.14
C GLU A 86 -9.81 7.39 36.45
N LEU A 87 -9.78 8.60 37.01
CA LEU A 87 -10.37 9.78 36.38
C LEU A 87 -9.71 10.09 35.03
N GLN A 88 -8.38 10.06 34.95
CA GLN A 88 -7.65 10.25 33.69
C GLN A 88 -8.04 9.18 32.64
N LYS A 89 -8.31 7.95 33.09
CA LYS A 89 -8.80 6.87 32.22
C LYS A 89 -10.17 7.20 31.65
N ILE A 90 -11.11 7.55 32.53
CA ILE A 90 -12.47 7.96 32.15
C ILE A 90 -12.41 9.13 31.16
N GLU A 91 -11.61 10.17 31.43
CA GLU A 91 -11.44 11.31 30.53
C GLU A 91 -10.92 10.89 29.14
N THR A 92 -9.94 9.99 29.09
CA THR A 92 -9.38 9.50 27.82
C THR A 92 -10.40 8.70 27.02
N ALA A 93 -11.21 7.86 27.69
CA ALA A 93 -12.29 7.12 27.05
C ALA A 93 -13.39 8.06 26.53
N LEU A 94 -13.77 9.07 27.32
CA LEU A 94 -14.74 10.10 26.91
C LEU A 94 -14.23 10.93 25.72
N GLN A 95 -12.95 11.33 25.72
CA GLN A 95 -12.33 12.02 24.59
C GLN A 95 -12.33 11.14 23.33
N THR A 96 -12.12 9.83 23.49
CA THR A 96 -12.18 8.87 22.38
C THR A 96 -13.60 8.74 21.83
N LEU A 97 -14.60 8.61 22.71
CA LEU A 97 -16.02 8.64 22.33
C LEU A 97 -16.38 9.95 21.60
N GLY A 98 -15.79 11.07 22.04
CA GLY A 98 -15.85 12.41 21.45
C GLY A 98 -15.54 12.51 19.96
N LYS A 99 -14.74 11.56 19.44
CA LYS A 99 -14.32 11.55 18.03
C LYS A 99 -15.39 10.98 17.11
N TYR A 100 -16.36 10.24 17.65
CA TYR A 100 -17.38 9.53 16.87
C TYR A 100 -18.66 10.36 16.70
N PRO A 101 -19.49 10.05 15.68
CA PRO A 101 -20.73 10.75 15.43
C PRO A 101 -21.70 10.69 16.62
N HIS A 102 -22.58 11.70 16.72
CA HIS A 102 -23.62 11.81 17.74
C HIS A 102 -24.40 10.51 18.00
N GLY A 103 -24.72 9.75 16.94
CA GLY A 103 -25.43 8.47 17.05
C GLY A 103 -24.70 7.43 17.90
N ALA A 104 -23.36 7.39 17.86
CA ALA A 104 -22.57 6.44 18.66
C ALA A 104 -22.69 6.69 20.17
N VAL A 105 -22.86 7.96 20.57
CA VAL A 105 -23.10 8.36 21.97
C VAL A 105 -24.52 7.98 22.39
N GLN A 106 -25.50 8.16 21.50
CA GLN A 106 -26.87 7.75 21.74
C GLN A 106 -26.99 6.24 21.92
N ASP A 107 -26.30 5.46 21.09
CA ASP A 107 -26.32 4.00 21.15
C ASP A 107 -25.73 3.49 22.47
N PHE A 108 -24.65 4.12 22.96
CA PHE A 108 -24.11 3.82 24.28
C PHE A 108 -25.12 4.09 25.41
N LEU A 109 -25.75 5.27 25.39
CA LEU A 109 -26.74 5.65 26.40
C LEU A 109 -27.95 4.69 26.38
N LYS A 110 -28.48 4.39 25.20
CA LYS A 110 -29.59 3.43 25.03
C LYS A 110 -29.23 2.04 25.55
N GLY A 111 -28.03 1.54 25.23
CA GLY A 111 -27.55 0.23 25.67
C GLY A 111 -27.51 0.08 27.19
N HIS A 112 -27.40 1.20 27.93
CA HIS A 112 -27.39 1.24 29.39
C HIS A 112 -28.68 1.82 29.99
N GLY A 113 -29.76 1.94 29.20
CA GLY A 113 -31.05 2.44 29.68
C GLY A 113 -31.07 3.93 30.06
N LEU A 114 -30.11 4.72 29.57
CA LEU A 114 -29.97 6.15 29.86
C LEU A 114 -30.66 7.03 28.79
N PRO A 115 -31.13 8.24 29.13
CA PRO A 115 -31.76 9.14 28.17
C PRO A 115 -30.82 9.58 27.03
N ALA A 116 -31.19 9.22 25.80
CA ALA A 116 -30.39 9.43 24.59
C ALA A 116 -30.82 10.62 23.70
N GLY A 117 -31.74 11.48 24.16
CA GLY A 117 -32.19 12.66 23.41
C GLY A 117 -31.50 13.96 23.86
N GLY A 118 -31.12 14.85 22.95
CA GLY A 118 -30.52 16.15 23.30
C GLY A 118 -29.42 16.58 22.34
N THR A 119 -28.68 17.62 22.71
CA THR A 119 -27.48 18.06 21.99
C THR A 119 -26.29 17.12 22.25
N THR A 120 -25.28 17.11 21.37
CA THR A 120 -24.07 16.30 21.56
C THR A 120 -23.43 16.54 22.94
N ASP A 121 -23.33 17.80 23.37
CA ASP A 121 -22.75 18.17 24.66
C ASP A 121 -23.60 17.70 25.85
N GLU A 122 -24.93 17.66 25.71
CA GLU A 122 -25.80 17.06 26.73
C GLU A 122 -25.59 15.56 26.84
N LEU A 123 -25.49 14.85 25.71
CA LEU A 123 -25.25 13.42 25.71
C LEU A 123 -23.89 13.09 26.33
N PHE A 124 -22.83 13.81 25.96
CA PHE A 124 -21.50 13.63 26.56
C PHE A 124 -21.50 13.90 28.06
N ARG A 125 -22.18 14.95 28.52
CA ARG A 125 -22.31 15.24 29.96
C ARG A 125 -23.04 14.11 30.69
N ARG A 126 -24.06 13.50 30.09
CA ARG A 126 -24.76 12.35 30.68
C ARG A 126 -23.88 11.12 30.76
N VAL A 127 -23.14 10.80 29.69
CA VAL A 127 -22.17 9.69 29.70
C VAL A 127 -21.12 9.91 30.78
N ALA A 128 -20.53 11.11 30.84
CA ALA A 128 -19.54 11.47 31.83
C ALA A 128 -20.10 11.33 33.26
N SER A 129 -21.27 11.92 33.54
CA SER A 129 -21.92 11.82 34.84
C SER A 129 -22.20 10.38 35.25
N ALA A 130 -22.71 9.56 34.33
CA ALA A 130 -23.05 8.17 34.60
C ALA A 130 -21.79 7.32 34.89
N VAL A 131 -20.72 7.51 34.10
CA VAL A 131 -19.45 6.80 34.28
C VAL A 131 -18.71 7.25 35.54
N TYR A 132 -18.73 8.55 35.88
CA TYR A 132 -18.21 9.02 37.16
C TYR A 132 -19.00 8.50 38.36
N GLY A 133 -20.30 8.25 38.21
CA GLY A 133 -21.14 7.52 39.17
C GLY A 133 -20.88 6.00 39.19
N GLY A 134 -20.01 5.49 38.33
CA GLY A 134 -19.62 4.07 38.24
C GLY A 134 -20.63 3.17 37.51
N LYS A 135 -21.68 3.73 36.89
CA LYS A 135 -22.70 2.98 36.15
C LYS A 135 -23.12 3.79 34.91
N PRO A 136 -22.64 3.43 33.70
CA PRO A 136 -21.81 2.26 33.38
C PRO A 136 -20.36 2.36 33.89
N THR A 137 -19.72 1.21 34.00
CA THR A 137 -18.30 1.06 34.36
C THR A 137 -17.38 1.58 33.27
N LEU A 138 -16.13 1.90 33.63
CA LEU A 138 -15.09 2.23 32.66
C LEU A 138 -14.86 1.12 31.62
N ALA A 139 -14.95 -0.15 32.04
CA ALA A 139 -14.80 -1.29 31.16
C ALA A 139 -15.89 -1.34 30.08
N GLU A 140 -17.15 -1.05 30.44
CA GLU A 140 -18.27 -0.97 29.50
C GLU A 140 -18.11 0.21 28.52
N LEU A 141 -17.72 1.40 29.02
CA LEU A 141 -17.40 2.54 28.15
C LEU A 141 -16.27 2.20 27.16
N THR A 142 -15.22 1.56 27.66
CA THR A 142 -14.05 1.18 26.86
C THR A 142 -14.43 0.13 25.81
N GLY A 143 -15.19 -0.89 26.19
CA GLY A 143 -15.68 -1.91 25.27
C GLY A 143 -16.52 -1.33 24.13
N HIS A 144 -17.34 -0.32 24.44
CA HIS A 144 -18.07 0.43 23.42
C HIS A 144 -17.13 1.22 22.50
N THR A 145 -16.19 1.99 23.05
CA THR A 145 -15.24 2.76 22.23
C THR A 145 -14.32 1.86 21.41
N ASP A 146 -13.98 0.67 21.91
CA ASP A 146 -13.16 -0.31 21.20
C ASP A 146 -13.93 -0.85 19.98
N THR A 147 -15.22 -1.13 20.13
CA THR A 147 -16.11 -1.55 19.03
C THR A 147 -16.25 -0.47 17.94
N LEU A 148 -16.30 0.80 18.35
CA LEU A 148 -16.27 1.93 17.42
C LEU A 148 -14.92 2.03 16.69
N ALA A 149 -13.81 1.84 17.40
CA ALA A 149 -12.46 1.89 16.85
C ALA A 149 -12.18 0.76 15.84
N GLU A 150 -12.80 -0.42 16.03
CA GLU A 150 -12.77 -1.52 15.07
C GLU A 150 -13.37 -1.17 13.70
N ASN A 151 -14.21 -0.13 13.64
CA ASN A 151 -14.89 0.35 12.42
C ASN A 151 -14.52 1.81 12.07
N GLY A 152 -13.61 2.40 12.84
CA GLY A 152 -13.13 3.75 12.66
C GLY A 152 -12.06 3.88 11.56
N PRO A 153 -11.28 4.97 11.55
CA PRO A 153 -10.26 5.18 10.54
C PRO A 153 -9.12 4.17 10.70
N GLN A 154 -8.80 3.43 9.64
CA GLN A 154 -7.89 2.29 9.69
C GLN A 154 -6.95 2.22 8.48
N HIS A 155 -5.76 1.70 8.74
CA HIS A 155 -4.85 1.13 7.74
C HIS A 155 -5.09 -0.38 7.69
N VAL A 156 -5.44 -0.89 6.51
CA VAL A 156 -5.72 -2.31 6.28
C VAL A 156 -4.65 -2.89 5.38
N PHE A 157 -4.08 -4.02 5.82
CA PHE A 157 -3.13 -4.81 5.06
C PHE A 157 -3.77 -6.16 4.77
N LEU A 158 -3.84 -6.51 3.50
CA LEU A 158 -4.53 -7.71 3.03
C LEU A 158 -3.54 -8.86 2.90
N PHE A 159 -3.96 -10.04 3.33
CA PHE A 159 -3.21 -11.28 3.25
C PHE A 159 -4.08 -12.36 2.64
N ARG A 160 -3.44 -13.38 2.08
CA ARG A 160 -4.12 -14.58 1.62
C ARG A 160 -3.30 -15.80 2.02
N LEU A 161 -3.99 -16.83 2.48
CA LEU A 161 -3.37 -18.12 2.75
C LEU A 161 -2.81 -18.69 1.44
N ARG A 162 -1.59 -19.19 1.50
CA ARG A 162 -0.96 -19.82 0.36
C ARG A 162 -1.69 -21.11 0.00
N GLU A 163 -1.79 -21.40 -1.29
CA GLU A 163 -2.56 -22.54 -1.79
C GLU A 163 -2.02 -23.88 -1.24
N GLU A 164 -0.71 -23.97 -1.04
CA GLU A 164 -0.05 -25.13 -0.44
C GLU A 164 -0.37 -25.39 1.03
N HIS A 165 -0.92 -24.40 1.74
CA HIS A 165 -1.27 -24.49 3.15
C HIS A 165 -2.78 -24.46 3.36
N ARG A 166 -3.58 -24.76 2.33
CA ARG A 166 -5.05 -24.79 2.43
C ARG A 166 -5.56 -25.66 3.58
N ASP A 167 -4.89 -26.77 3.87
CA ASP A 167 -5.24 -27.68 4.97
C ASP A 167 -5.13 -27.01 6.35
N TYR A 168 -4.30 -25.97 6.48
CA TYR A 168 -4.20 -25.17 7.69
C TYR A 168 -5.54 -24.48 8.05
N LEU A 169 -6.43 -24.22 7.09
CA LEU A 169 -7.78 -23.72 7.42
C LEU A 169 -8.60 -24.75 8.18
N GLN A 170 -8.46 -26.04 7.84
CA GLN A 170 -9.12 -27.11 8.58
C GLN A 170 -8.55 -27.25 9.99
N GLU A 171 -7.23 -27.08 10.14
CA GLU A 171 -6.60 -26.99 11.45
C GLU A 171 -7.17 -25.82 12.26
N LEU A 172 -7.24 -24.63 11.68
CA LEU A 172 -7.72 -23.41 12.35
C LEU A 172 -9.21 -23.45 12.72
N ARG A 173 -10.04 -24.21 12.00
CA ARG A 173 -11.45 -24.44 12.39
C ARG A 173 -11.57 -25.25 13.68
N ASN A 174 -10.54 -26.02 14.03
CA ASN A 174 -10.50 -26.69 15.33
C ASN A 174 -10.03 -25.71 16.42
N PRO A 175 -10.69 -25.66 17.59
CA PRO A 175 -10.26 -24.79 18.69
C PRO A 175 -8.85 -25.06 19.21
N GLU A 176 -8.43 -26.33 19.22
CA GLU A 176 -7.19 -26.75 19.91
C GLU A 176 -5.91 -26.15 19.32
N PRO A 177 -5.69 -26.14 17.97
CA PRO A 177 -4.55 -25.44 17.36
C PRO A 177 -4.43 -23.96 17.72
N VAL A 178 -5.55 -23.27 18.00
CA VAL A 178 -5.55 -21.88 18.44
C VAL A 178 -5.34 -21.76 19.97
N LYS A 179 -5.98 -22.64 20.75
CA LYS A 179 -5.89 -22.62 22.22
C LYS A 179 -4.54 -23.06 22.77
N ALA A 180 -3.82 -23.96 22.07
CA ALA A 180 -2.55 -24.49 22.56
C ALA A 180 -1.46 -23.41 22.69
N PRO A 181 -1.20 -22.56 21.66
CA PRO A 181 -0.31 -21.40 21.80
C PRO A 181 -0.74 -20.44 22.92
N LEU A 182 -2.05 -20.16 23.04
CA LEU A 182 -2.56 -19.28 24.10
C LEU A 182 -2.28 -19.83 25.50
N ARG A 183 -2.42 -21.14 25.72
CA ARG A 183 -2.04 -21.79 26.99
C ARG A 183 -0.55 -21.65 27.28
N GLN A 184 0.31 -21.84 26.28
CA GLN A 184 1.76 -21.69 26.44
C GLN A 184 2.16 -20.24 26.80
N LEU A 185 1.40 -19.27 26.31
CA LEU A 185 1.59 -17.84 26.62
C LEU A 185 0.90 -17.40 27.92
N GLY A 186 0.13 -18.26 28.59
CA GLY A 186 -0.66 -17.89 29.78
C GLY A 186 -1.88 -17.02 29.47
N LEU A 187 -2.40 -17.07 28.24
CA LEU A 187 -3.48 -16.22 27.70
C LEU A 187 -4.74 -17.03 27.34
N ALA A 188 -4.93 -18.22 27.93
CA ALA A 188 -6.02 -19.12 27.59
C ALA A 188 -7.41 -18.55 27.92
N ASP A 189 -7.48 -17.67 28.93
CA ASP A 189 -8.67 -16.92 29.34
C ASP A 189 -9.12 -15.89 28.29
N ARG A 190 -8.25 -15.54 27.33
CA ARG A 190 -8.58 -14.59 26.25
C ARG A 190 -9.28 -15.25 25.05
N TYR A 191 -9.50 -16.57 25.07
CA TYR A 191 -10.15 -17.30 23.97
C TYR A 191 -11.68 -17.25 24.08
N ASN A 192 -12.34 -16.67 23.07
CA ASN A 192 -13.78 -16.38 23.03
C ASN A 192 -14.30 -15.55 24.21
N ASP A 193 -13.40 -14.84 24.88
CA ASP A 193 -13.69 -13.88 25.92
C ASP A 193 -12.84 -12.62 25.69
N SER A 194 -13.30 -11.47 26.18
CA SER A 194 -12.62 -10.20 26.05
C SER A 194 -12.04 -9.77 27.40
N HIS A 195 -10.72 -9.65 27.46
CA HIS A 195 -10.04 -9.14 28.64
C HIS A 195 -9.94 -7.62 28.60
N PHE A 196 -10.38 -6.96 29.67
CA PHE A 196 -10.21 -5.51 29.81
C PHE A 196 -8.76 -5.18 30.15
N VAL A 197 -8.04 -4.66 29.16
CA VAL A 197 -6.69 -4.09 29.33
C VAL A 197 -6.82 -2.59 29.14
N TRP A 198 -6.43 -1.76 30.11
CA TRP A 198 -6.47 -0.30 29.94
C TRP A 198 -5.16 0.26 29.38
N GLU A 199 -4.06 0.04 30.09
CA GLU A 199 -2.71 0.53 29.76
C GLU A 199 -1.89 -0.56 29.09
N ALA A 200 -1.47 -0.31 27.86
CA ALA A 200 -0.66 -1.24 27.08
C ALA A 200 0.37 -0.48 26.25
N ALA A 201 1.57 -0.23 26.79
CA ALA A 201 2.63 0.52 26.10
C ALA A 201 3.13 -0.19 24.82
N GLU A 202 3.01 -1.52 24.81
CA GLU A 202 3.19 -2.37 23.63
C GLU A 202 1.87 -3.10 23.33
N PRO A 203 1.67 -3.61 22.11
CA PRO A 203 0.48 -4.37 21.76
C PRO A 203 0.19 -5.52 22.73
N GLU A 204 -0.94 -5.42 23.44
CA GLU A 204 -1.40 -6.47 24.34
C GLU A 204 -2.64 -7.16 23.75
N LEU A 205 -2.61 -8.49 23.66
CA LEU A 205 -3.71 -9.27 23.12
C LEU A 205 -4.93 -9.16 24.05
N ALA A 206 -5.99 -8.48 23.66
CA ALA A 206 -7.19 -8.33 24.49
C ALA A 206 -8.20 -9.48 24.31
N ALA A 207 -8.28 -10.06 23.11
CA ALA A 207 -9.24 -11.12 22.82
C ALA A 207 -8.79 -11.99 21.63
N VAL A 208 -9.23 -13.25 21.63
CA VAL A 208 -9.19 -14.16 20.48
C VAL A 208 -10.59 -14.68 20.20
N LEU A 209 -11.25 -14.14 19.18
CA LEU A 209 -12.60 -14.54 18.80
C LEU A 209 -12.53 -15.59 17.69
N HIS A 210 -13.03 -16.79 17.97
CA HIS A 210 -13.05 -17.91 17.04
C HIS A 210 -14.49 -18.42 16.84
N ARG A 211 -15.00 -18.21 15.62
CA ARG A 211 -16.24 -18.82 15.14
C ARG A 211 -15.90 -19.86 14.07
N ALA A 212 -16.13 -21.13 14.36
CA ALA A 212 -15.73 -22.25 13.51
C ALA A 212 -16.79 -22.70 12.48
N ASP A 213 -17.86 -21.91 12.27
CA ASP A 213 -18.91 -22.23 11.32
C ASP A 213 -18.48 -22.06 9.85
N ALA A 214 -19.37 -22.37 8.90
CA ALA A 214 -19.08 -22.28 7.46
C ALA A 214 -18.77 -20.86 6.96
N HIS A 215 -19.13 -19.83 7.73
CA HIS A 215 -18.79 -18.42 7.50
C HIS A 215 -17.89 -17.88 8.62
N GLY A 216 -17.17 -18.82 9.23
CA GLY A 216 -16.40 -18.62 10.43
C GLY A 216 -15.23 -17.68 10.22
N PHE A 217 -14.79 -17.09 11.33
CA PHE A 217 -13.60 -16.27 11.34
C PHE A 217 -12.80 -16.53 12.62
N LEU A 218 -11.50 -16.27 12.51
CA LEU A 218 -10.60 -16.15 13.65
C LEU A 218 -10.11 -14.70 13.72
N LEU A 219 -10.25 -14.06 14.86
CA LEU A 219 -9.84 -12.67 15.09
C LEU A 219 -8.96 -12.61 16.32
N LEU A 220 -7.73 -12.11 16.14
CA LEU A 220 -6.82 -11.75 17.21
C LEU A 220 -6.90 -10.24 17.42
N LYS A 221 -7.39 -9.80 18.58
CA LYS A 221 -7.58 -8.39 18.93
C LYS A 221 -6.49 -7.96 19.89
N TRP A 222 -5.82 -6.87 19.57
CA TRP A 222 -4.86 -6.21 20.44
C TRP A 222 -5.30 -4.80 20.78
N VAL A 223 -4.85 -4.34 21.94
CA VAL A 223 -5.00 -2.96 22.38
C VAL A 223 -3.65 -2.40 22.75
N GLU A 224 -3.46 -1.11 22.50
CA GLU A 224 -2.26 -0.38 22.89
C GLU A 224 -2.61 1.06 23.27
N THR A 225 -1.82 1.65 24.16
CA THR A 225 -1.87 3.06 24.53
C THR A 225 -0.75 3.78 23.80
N ARG A 226 -1.09 4.65 22.85
CA ARG A 226 -0.13 5.37 22.01
C ARG A 226 0.09 6.78 22.54
N LEU A 227 1.35 7.21 22.55
CA LEU A 227 1.72 8.60 22.78
C LEU A 227 1.79 9.36 21.44
N TRP A 228 1.20 10.55 21.42
CA TRP A 228 1.35 11.51 20.33
C TRP A 228 1.49 12.93 20.88
N TRP A 229 2.05 13.82 20.05
CA TRP A 229 2.34 15.20 20.45
C TRP A 229 1.36 16.16 19.78
N TRP A 230 0.54 16.84 20.60
CA TRP A 230 -0.26 17.96 20.13
C TRP A 230 0.60 19.22 20.11
N HIS A 231 0.63 19.90 18.97
CA HIS A 231 1.46 21.10 18.76
C HIS A 231 0.58 22.34 18.85
N GLU A 232 0.82 23.16 19.86
CA GLU A 232 0.18 24.45 20.01
C GLU A 232 1.14 25.55 19.54
N ASN A 233 0.68 26.37 18.60
CA ASN A 233 1.48 27.47 18.06
C ASN A 233 1.27 28.72 18.91
N GLN A 234 2.26 29.09 19.72
CA GLN A 234 2.18 30.28 20.57
C GLN A 234 2.69 31.56 19.90
N GLY A 235 3.04 31.49 18.61
CA GLY A 235 3.43 32.65 17.82
C GLY A 235 4.89 32.61 17.39
N ILE A 236 5.48 33.79 17.25
CA ILE A 236 6.83 33.99 16.71
C ILE A 236 7.65 34.74 17.76
N ASP A 237 8.82 34.22 18.11
CA ASP A 237 9.74 34.87 19.04
C ASP A 237 10.31 36.17 18.45
N LYS A 238 11.00 36.95 19.29
CA LYS A 238 11.64 38.22 18.89
C LYS A 238 12.68 38.08 17.76
N ARG A 239 13.06 36.85 17.37
CA ARG A 239 14.03 36.53 16.32
C ARG A 239 13.36 35.94 15.07
N GLY A 240 12.04 35.99 14.97
CA GLY A 240 11.30 35.46 13.82
C GLY A 240 11.13 33.94 13.83
N ARG A 241 11.41 33.24 14.95
CA ARG A 241 11.27 31.78 15.05
C ARG A 241 9.92 31.40 15.65
N ARG A 242 9.26 30.41 15.05
CA ARG A 242 7.98 29.88 15.54
C ARG A 242 8.17 29.16 16.88
N ILE A 243 7.38 29.54 17.89
CA ILE A 243 7.33 28.87 19.20
C ILE A 243 6.23 27.81 19.14
N ILE A 244 6.63 26.55 19.25
CA ILE A 244 5.71 25.40 19.26
C ILE A 244 5.79 24.75 20.63
N ILE A 245 4.68 24.73 21.37
CA ILE A 245 4.55 23.95 22.60
C ILE A 245 4.03 22.56 22.23
N LYS A 246 4.72 21.53 22.73
CA LYS A 246 4.33 20.14 22.55
C LYS A 246 3.65 19.63 23.81
N HIS A 247 2.40 19.23 23.68
CA HIS A 247 1.63 18.63 24.76
C HIS A 247 1.53 17.12 24.52
N PRO A 248 2.02 16.27 25.43
CA PRO A 248 1.85 14.83 25.30
C PRO A 248 0.37 14.48 25.44
N ARG A 249 -0.11 13.61 24.56
CA ARG A 249 -1.47 13.08 24.58
C ARG A 249 -1.42 11.59 24.39
N TYR A 250 -2.27 10.88 25.12
CA TYR A 250 -2.42 9.45 25.00
C TYR A 250 -3.69 9.15 24.21
N GLU A 251 -3.63 8.14 23.36
CA GLU A 251 -4.82 7.55 22.77
C GLU A 251 -4.78 6.04 22.93
N ARG A 252 -5.92 5.46 23.28
CA ARG A 252 -6.12 4.03 23.20
C ARG A 252 -6.34 3.66 21.73
N SER A 253 -5.72 2.58 21.31
CA SER A 253 -5.86 2.05 19.97
C SER A 253 -6.27 0.59 19.99
N VAL A 254 -7.18 0.22 19.08
CA VAL A 254 -7.61 -1.15 18.83
C VAL A 254 -7.14 -1.59 17.46
N ASN A 255 -6.47 -2.73 17.40
CA ASN A 255 -5.88 -3.28 16.20
C ASN A 255 -6.15 -4.77 16.17
N PHE A 256 -6.35 -5.37 15.01
CA PHE A 256 -6.67 -6.80 14.95
C PHE A 256 -6.21 -7.47 13.67
N PHE A 257 -5.95 -8.77 13.77
CA PHE A 257 -5.71 -9.66 12.65
C PHE A 257 -6.89 -10.61 12.52
N ARG A 258 -7.55 -10.60 11.37
CA ARG A 258 -8.74 -11.40 11.11
C ARG A 258 -8.46 -12.35 9.94
N VAL A 259 -8.81 -13.62 10.11
CA VAL A 259 -8.79 -14.67 9.07
C VAL A 259 -10.22 -15.11 8.80
N ASP A 260 -10.62 -15.09 7.54
CA ASP A 260 -11.83 -15.76 7.07
C ASP A 260 -11.52 -17.26 6.92
N LEU A 261 -12.19 -18.09 7.73
CA LEU A 261 -11.91 -19.53 7.78
C LEU A 261 -12.51 -20.29 6.59
N ALA A 262 -13.35 -19.65 5.77
CA ALA A 262 -13.89 -20.24 4.56
C ALA A 262 -12.94 -20.01 3.37
N THR A 263 -12.47 -18.77 3.19
CA THR A 263 -11.68 -18.39 2.00
C THR A 263 -10.17 -18.42 2.23
N GLY A 264 -9.73 -18.37 3.49
CA GLY A 264 -8.34 -18.16 3.87
C GLY A 264 -7.82 -16.76 3.56
N GLU A 265 -8.70 -15.82 3.27
CA GLU A 265 -8.33 -14.41 3.19
C GLU A 265 -8.17 -13.85 4.60
N ALA A 266 -7.15 -13.02 4.78
CA ALA A 266 -6.87 -12.42 6.05
C ALA A 266 -6.59 -10.92 5.91
N GLU A 267 -6.70 -10.22 7.02
CA GLU A 267 -6.46 -8.78 7.09
C GLU A 267 -5.87 -8.40 8.43
N LEU A 268 -4.83 -7.57 8.40
CA LEU A 268 -4.36 -6.84 9.56
C LEU A 268 -4.93 -5.43 9.49
N ARG A 269 -5.67 -5.03 10.52
CA ARG A 269 -6.19 -3.67 10.65
C ARG A 269 -5.47 -2.96 11.78
N ILE A 270 -4.86 -1.83 11.43
CA ILE A 270 -4.17 -0.94 12.35
C ILE A 270 -4.91 0.38 12.35
N GLN A 271 -5.44 0.79 13.49
CA GLN A 271 -6.11 2.08 13.62
C GLN A 271 -5.19 3.22 13.19
N LYS A 272 -5.75 4.17 12.44
CA LYS A 272 -5.02 5.33 11.97
C LYS A 272 -4.51 6.17 13.13
N GLN A 273 -3.23 6.50 13.07
CA GLN A 273 -2.55 7.27 14.11
C GLN A 273 -2.80 8.77 13.97
N GLN A 274 -2.69 9.51 15.07
CA GLN A 274 -2.60 10.97 15.02
C GLN A 274 -1.32 11.43 14.32
N ALA A 275 -1.35 12.66 13.80
CA ALA A 275 -0.14 13.31 13.34
C ALA A 275 0.87 13.42 14.49
N SER A 276 2.16 13.19 14.20
CA SER A 276 3.24 13.19 15.22
C SER A 276 3.12 12.10 16.29
N ALA A 277 2.56 10.94 15.95
CA ALA A 277 2.71 9.74 16.76
C ALA A 277 4.19 9.35 16.91
N GLU A 278 4.53 8.77 18.06
CA GLU A 278 5.90 8.35 18.38
C GLU A 278 6.41 7.24 17.44
N LYS A 279 5.61 6.18 17.27
CA LYS A 279 5.90 5.05 16.39
C LYS A 279 5.34 5.30 14.99
N LYS A 280 6.09 4.94 13.96
CA LYS A 280 5.63 4.99 12.55
C LYS A 280 4.76 3.77 12.21
N LEU A 281 3.86 3.90 11.23
CA LEU A 281 3.01 2.80 10.75
C LEU A 281 3.79 1.50 10.45
N LYS A 282 4.96 1.60 9.81
CA LYS A 282 5.84 0.44 9.54
C LYS A 282 6.19 -0.34 10.82
N GLN A 283 6.52 0.37 11.89
CA GLN A 283 6.90 -0.26 13.17
C GLN A 283 5.71 -0.97 13.80
N HIS A 284 4.51 -0.39 13.72
CA HIS A 284 3.29 -1.07 14.17
C HIS A 284 3.00 -2.30 13.32
N PHE A 285 3.08 -2.19 11.99
CA PHE A 285 2.90 -3.33 11.08
C PHE A 285 3.83 -4.49 11.44
N GLU A 286 5.13 -4.21 11.63
CA GLU A 286 6.11 -5.22 12.04
C GLU A 286 5.81 -5.81 13.42
N ALA A 287 5.40 -4.98 14.39
CA ALA A 287 5.04 -5.44 15.73
C ALA A 287 3.82 -6.37 15.71
N TYR A 288 2.75 -5.99 15.00
CA TYR A 288 1.54 -6.82 14.89
C TYR A 288 1.75 -8.09 14.08
N CYS A 289 2.54 -8.06 13.01
CA CYS A 289 2.94 -9.27 12.30
C CYS A 289 3.68 -10.23 13.25
N ARG A 290 4.63 -9.73 14.05
CA ARG A 290 5.36 -10.53 15.05
C ARG A 290 4.41 -11.13 16.11
N GLN A 291 3.49 -10.33 16.64
CA GLN A 291 2.49 -10.80 17.60
C GLN A 291 1.53 -11.82 17.00
N THR A 292 1.21 -11.68 15.71
CA THR A 292 0.39 -12.68 15.00
C THR A 292 1.17 -13.99 14.86
N SER A 293 2.46 -13.93 14.53
CA SER A 293 3.34 -15.10 14.39
C SER A 293 3.52 -15.93 15.66
N THR A 294 3.26 -15.38 16.85
CA THR A 294 3.36 -16.16 18.11
C THR A 294 2.15 -17.08 18.33
N ILE A 295 1.02 -16.79 17.67
CA ILE A 295 -0.24 -17.52 17.84
C ILE A 295 -0.58 -18.31 16.55
N LEU A 296 -0.28 -17.73 15.38
CA LEU A 296 -0.58 -18.29 14.07
C LEU A 296 0.69 -18.42 13.24
N ARG A 297 0.72 -19.39 12.32
CA ARG A 297 1.75 -19.52 11.29
C ARG A 297 1.59 -18.46 10.20
N LEU A 298 1.91 -17.19 10.51
CA LEU A 298 1.74 -16.07 9.58
C LEU A 298 2.54 -16.27 8.27
N GLU A 299 3.63 -17.03 8.31
CA GLU A 299 4.42 -17.43 7.14
C GLU A 299 3.61 -18.24 6.11
N TYR A 300 2.50 -18.87 6.52
CA TYR A 300 1.58 -19.55 5.60
C TYR A 300 0.69 -18.57 4.81
N PHE A 301 0.69 -17.30 5.18
CA PHE A 301 0.01 -16.25 4.46
C PHE A 301 1.02 -15.46 3.61
N TYR A 302 0.53 -14.86 2.53
CA TYR A 302 1.29 -13.91 1.73
C TYR A 302 0.52 -12.59 1.59
N PRO A 303 1.22 -11.45 1.53
CA PRO A 303 0.57 -10.15 1.37
C PRO A 303 -0.07 -10.04 -0.03
N VAL A 304 -1.28 -9.51 -0.09
CA VAL A 304 -1.96 -9.20 -1.35
C VAL A 304 -1.37 -7.91 -1.92
N LEU A 305 -0.81 -7.98 -3.12
CA LEU A 305 -0.29 -6.79 -3.80
C LEU A 305 -1.42 -5.86 -4.26
N LEU A 306 -1.37 -4.60 -3.85
CA LEU A 306 -2.33 -3.60 -4.30
C LEU A 306 -2.05 -3.05 -5.69
N GLU A 307 -0.82 -3.17 -6.23
CA GLU A 307 -0.52 -2.60 -7.56
C GLU A 307 -1.38 -3.19 -8.69
N PRO A 308 -1.51 -4.52 -8.84
CA PRO A 308 -2.34 -5.09 -9.90
C PRO A 308 -3.82 -4.71 -9.74
N ILE A 309 -4.27 -4.60 -8.49
CA ILE A 309 -5.63 -4.17 -8.14
C ILE A 309 -5.85 -2.72 -8.59
N ILE A 310 -4.98 -1.79 -8.18
CA ILE A 310 -5.06 -0.38 -8.58
C ILE A 310 -5.04 -0.26 -10.10
N ARG A 311 -4.14 -0.98 -10.77
CA ARG A 311 -4.03 -1.00 -12.23
C ARG A 311 -5.34 -1.46 -12.88
N LYS A 312 -5.97 -2.53 -12.38
CA LYS A 312 -7.27 -3.00 -12.87
C LYS A 312 -8.35 -1.95 -12.68
N LEU A 313 -8.43 -1.34 -11.50
CA LEU A 313 -9.43 -0.32 -11.16
C LEU A 313 -9.30 0.95 -12.03
N LEU A 314 -8.06 1.41 -12.27
CA LEU A 314 -7.78 2.55 -13.15
C LEU A 314 -8.29 2.33 -14.58
N LEU A 315 -8.17 1.10 -15.08
CA LEU A 315 -8.52 0.76 -16.45
C LEU A 315 -10.01 0.44 -16.59
N SER A 316 -10.59 -0.29 -15.63
CA SER A 316 -11.99 -0.74 -15.69
C SER A 316 -12.98 0.40 -15.50
N GLY A 317 -12.65 1.41 -14.70
CA GLY A 317 -13.63 2.42 -14.28
C GLY A 317 -14.72 1.87 -13.36
N ALA A 318 -14.47 0.73 -12.70
CA ALA A 318 -15.40 0.09 -11.76
C ALA A 318 -15.66 0.94 -10.49
N VAL A 319 -14.79 1.91 -10.21
CA VAL A 319 -14.87 2.81 -9.05
C VAL A 319 -14.84 4.27 -9.49
N SER A 320 -15.41 5.13 -8.65
CA SER A 320 -15.31 6.58 -8.86
C SER A 320 -13.94 7.06 -8.39
N ILE A 321 -13.06 7.39 -9.33
CA ILE A 321 -11.68 7.77 -9.03
C ILE A 321 -11.63 9.27 -8.72
N ARG A 322 -11.02 9.64 -7.60
CA ARG A 322 -10.80 11.04 -7.20
C ARG A 322 -9.47 11.54 -7.70
N ASP A 323 -8.44 10.77 -7.46
CA ASP A 323 -7.09 11.03 -7.92
C ASP A 323 -6.29 9.74 -7.94
N TRP A 324 -5.21 9.75 -8.71
CA TRP A 324 -4.36 8.61 -8.93
C TRP A 324 -2.93 9.04 -9.19
N GLN A 325 -2.00 8.15 -8.87
CA GLN A 325 -0.59 8.33 -9.13
C GLN A 325 -0.02 7.04 -9.73
N ILE A 326 0.78 7.21 -10.79
CA ILE A 326 1.56 6.13 -11.41
C ILE A 326 3.02 6.54 -11.53
N THR A 327 3.90 5.55 -11.50
CA THR A 327 5.33 5.71 -11.75
C THR A 327 5.68 5.09 -13.09
N GLN A 328 6.42 5.86 -13.90
CA GLN A 328 7.03 5.40 -15.15
C GLN A 328 8.55 5.38 -15.02
N PRO A 329 9.28 4.74 -15.95
CA PRO A 329 10.74 4.66 -15.87
C PRO A 329 11.47 6.01 -15.71
N LYS A 330 10.90 7.12 -16.20
CA LYS A 330 11.54 8.45 -16.19
C LYS A 330 10.76 9.54 -15.45
N ARG A 331 9.52 9.29 -15.07
CA ARG A 331 8.65 10.32 -14.49
C ARG A 331 7.56 9.71 -13.63
N MET A 332 7.10 10.50 -12.68
CA MET A 332 5.87 10.25 -11.95
C MET A 332 4.75 11.02 -12.65
N LEU A 333 3.59 10.40 -12.76
CA LEU A 333 2.38 11.07 -13.24
C LEU A 333 1.29 10.95 -12.20
N ALA A 334 0.52 12.04 -12.07
CA ALA A 334 -0.66 12.08 -11.24
C ALA A 334 -1.80 12.71 -12.06
N GLY A 335 -3.02 12.32 -11.74
CA GLY A 335 -4.23 12.89 -12.34
C GLY A 335 -5.36 12.92 -11.32
N THR A 336 -6.33 13.80 -11.58
CA THR A 336 -7.59 13.86 -10.85
C THR A 336 -8.71 13.28 -11.72
N GLY A 337 -9.71 12.67 -11.08
CA GLY A 337 -10.80 11.98 -11.77
C GLY A 337 -10.38 10.66 -12.42
N SER A 338 -11.35 10.00 -13.04
CA SER A 338 -11.10 8.80 -13.85
C SER A 338 -10.23 9.13 -15.07
N PRO A 339 -9.20 8.31 -15.40
CA PRO A 339 -8.41 8.51 -16.60
C PRO A 339 -9.30 8.53 -17.85
N ASN A 340 -9.09 9.53 -18.72
CA ASN A 340 -9.81 9.61 -19.99
C ASN A 340 -9.34 8.52 -20.97
N LEU A 341 -10.04 8.36 -22.10
CA LEU A 341 -9.72 7.30 -23.08
C LEU A 341 -8.26 7.34 -23.56
N LEU A 342 -7.72 8.52 -23.84
CA LEU A 342 -6.32 8.66 -24.28
C LEU A 342 -5.34 8.24 -23.18
N GLN A 343 -5.59 8.63 -21.94
CA GLN A 343 -4.78 8.24 -20.79
C GLN A 343 -4.85 6.72 -20.56
N LYS A 344 -6.05 6.12 -20.64
CA LYS A 344 -6.23 4.66 -20.53
C LYS A 344 -5.50 3.92 -21.65
N THR A 345 -5.65 4.35 -22.90
CA THR A 345 -4.95 3.76 -24.05
C THR A 345 -3.43 3.83 -23.86
N TRP A 346 -2.92 4.97 -23.40
CA TRP A 346 -1.50 5.13 -23.15
C TRP A 346 -1.00 4.29 -21.95
N MET A 347 -1.80 4.16 -20.89
CA MET A 347 -1.53 3.24 -19.78
C MET A 347 -1.54 1.77 -20.26
N HIS A 348 -2.45 1.41 -21.16
CA HIS A 348 -2.50 0.05 -21.73
C HIS A 348 -1.22 -0.31 -22.50
N ILE A 349 -0.67 0.64 -23.25
CA ILE A 349 0.51 0.43 -24.10
C ILE A 349 1.81 0.65 -23.31
N GLY A 350 1.80 1.47 -22.27
CA GLY A 350 2.99 1.88 -21.52
C GLY A 350 3.38 0.95 -20.38
N TYR A 351 4.68 0.89 -20.09
CA TYR A 351 5.21 0.38 -18.83
C TYR A 351 4.95 1.40 -17.73
N PHE A 352 4.07 1.06 -16.80
CA PHE A 352 3.83 1.85 -15.60
C PHE A 352 3.57 0.93 -14.40
N CYS A 353 3.96 1.42 -13.24
CA CYS A 353 3.60 0.88 -11.93
C CYS A 353 2.53 1.80 -11.35
N ALA A 354 1.34 1.28 -11.04
CA ALA A 354 0.41 2.06 -10.23
C ALA A 354 1.00 2.25 -8.83
N SER A 355 1.03 3.50 -8.33
CA SER A 355 1.59 3.78 -7.00
C SER A 355 0.51 4.10 -5.98
N GLU A 356 -0.51 4.87 -6.36
CA GLU A 356 -1.57 5.30 -5.46
C GLU A 356 -2.90 5.47 -6.18
N LEU A 357 -4.01 5.17 -5.50
CA LEU A 357 -5.37 5.43 -5.97
C LEU A 357 -6.25 5.91 -4.82
N ASN A 358 -6.83 7.08 -4.97
CA ASN A 358 -7.89 7.59 -4.12
C ASN A 358 -9.22 7.44 -4.85
N CYS A 359 -10.15 6.68 -4.26
CA CYS A 359 -11.43 6.37 -4.91
C CYS A 359 -12.60 6.32 -3.92
N ASP A 360 -13.80 6.50 -4.46
CA ASP A 360 -15.06 6.33 -3.77
C ASP A 360 -15.75 5.04 -4.24
N TRP A 361 -16.11 4.21 -3.27
CA TRP A 361 -16.96 3.05 -3.43
C TRP A 361 -18.41 3.41 -3.12
N SER A 362 -19.36 2.79 -3.81
CA SER A 362 -20.79 3.02 -3.60
C SER A 362 -21.47 1.70 -3.16
N PRO A 363 -21.37 1.30 -1.89
CA PRO A 363 -22.07 0.11 -1.40
C PRO A 363 -23.59 0.27 -1.58
N PRO A 364 -24.32 -0.78 -1.98
CA PRO A 364 -25.77 -0.70 -2.19
C PRO A 364 -26.49 -0.23 -0.92
N GLY A 365 -27.33 0.81 -1.03
CA GLY A 365 -28.11 1.33 0.10
C GLY A 365 -27.33 2.17 1.13
N HIS A 366 -26.04 2.43 0.92
CA HIS A 366 -25.22 3.20 1.85
C HIS A 366 -24.54 4.42 1.21
N SER A 367 -23.98 5.28 2.06
CA SER A 367 -23.16 6.41 1.62
C SER A 367 -21.84 5.96 1.01
N LYS A 368 -21.24 6.83 0.20
CA LYS A 368 -19.95 6.56 -0.45
C LYS A 368 -18.83 6.35 0.59
N VAL A 369 -18.03 5.32 0.36
CA VAL A 369 -16.84 5.02 1.16
C VAL A 369 -15.62 5.51 0.42
N ARG A 370 -14.93 6.52 0.97
CA ARG A 370 -13.65 6.97 0.44
C ARG A 370 -12.57 6.00 0.88
N THR A 371 -11.65 5.69 0.01
CA THR A 371 -10.47 4.89 0.33
C THR A 371 -9.23 5.41 -0.38
N ARG A 372 -8.08 5.05 0.15
CA ARG A 372 -6.77 5.30 -0.45
C ARG A 372 -5.97 4.01 -0.49
N LEU A 373 -5.61 3.56 -1.69
CA LEU A 373 -4.80 2.36 -1.91
C LEU A 373 -3.37 2.80 -2.24
N LYS A 374 -2.37 2.27 -1.54
CA LYS A 374 -0.95 2.53 -1.79
C LYS A 374 -0.23 1.25 -2.17
N ALA A 375 0.13 1.13 -3.45
CA ALA A 375 0.79 -0.06 -4.00
C ALA A 375 2.07 -0.43 -3.26
N ARG A 376 2.92 0.57 -3.01
CA ARG A 376 4.27 0.40 -2.45
C ARG A 376 4.25 -0.20 -1.04
N THR A 377 3.32 0.23 -0.20
CA THR A 377 3.23 -0.25 1.20
C THR A 377 2.20 -1.38 1.37
N GLY A 378 1.44 -1.71 0.34
CA GLY A 378 0.30 -2.64 0.44
C GLY A 378 -0.83 -2.13 1.35
N GLU A 379 -0.87 -0.82 1.61
CA GLU A 379 -1.79 -0.20 2.55
C GLU A 379 -3.09 0.22 1.86
N LEU A 380 -4.22 -0.23 2.40
CA LEU A 380 -5.56 0.27 2.11
C LEU A 380 -6.04 1.12 3.29
N GLU A 381 -6.13 2.43 3.11
CA GLU A 381 -6.60 3.36 4.14
C GLU A 381 -8.10 3.64 3.96
N ILE A 382 -8.84 3.46 5.06
CA ILE A 382 -10.26 3.82 5.21
C ILE A 382 -10.29 5.01 6.18
N PRO A 383 -10.49 6.26 5.71
CA PRO A 383 -10.18 7.46 6.47
C PRO A 383 -11.28 7.90 7.44
N ASN A 384 -12.49 7.37 7.33
CA ASN A 384 -13.66 7.80 8.09
C ASN A 384 -14.33 6.58 8.71
N ASP A 385 -15.08 6.81 9.78
CA ASP A 385 -15.95 5.81 10.39
C ASP A 385 -16.96 5.30 9.34
N ARG A 386 -17.07 3.98 9.24
CA ARG A 386 -17.98 3.30 8.32
C ARG A 386 -18.61 2.11 9.01
N SER A 387 -19.78 1.68 8.56
CA SER A 387 -20.35 0.44 9.10
C SER A 387 -19.44 -0.75 8.76
N ALA A 388 -19.53 -1.81 9.57
CA ALA A 388 -18.82 -3.06 9.30
C ALA A 388 -19.16 -3.62 7.91
N GLU A 389 -20.42 -3.47 7.47
CA GLU A 389 -20.91 -3.89 6.15
C GLU A 389 -20.28 -3.07 5.01
N GLN A 390 -20.23 -1.74 5.14
CA GLN A 390 -19.58 -0.87 4.16
C GLN A 390 -18.09 -1.20 4.02
N THR A 391 -17.42 -1.45 5.15
CA THR A 391 -16.00 -1.82 5.16
C THR A 391 -15.79 -3.19 4.52
N ARG A 392 -16.62 -4.18 4.87
CA ARG A 392 -16.58 -5.52 4.26
C ARG A 392 -16.78 -5.46 2.74
N PHE A 393 -17.78 -4.71 2.28
CA PHE A 393 -18.02 -4.50 0.85
C PHE A 393 -16.77 -3.98 0.13
N VAL A 394 -16.13 -2.94 0.66
CA VAL A 394 -14.89 -2.40 0.08
C VAL A 394 -13.79 -3.45 0.01
N LEU A 395 -13.59 -4.21 1.09
CA LEU A 395 -12.53 -5.21 1.15
C LEU A 395 -12.77 -6.35 0.15
N ASP A 396 -14.01 -6.81 0.03
CA ASP A 396 -14.41 -7.84 -0.91
C ASP A 396 -14.24 -7.36 -2.36
N GLU A 397 -14.64 -6.13 -2.67
CA GLU A 397 -14.42 -5.53 -3.99
C GLU A 397 -12.93 -5.36 -4.32
N VAL A 398 -12.10 -4.94 -3.36
CA VAL A 398 -10.65 -4.84 -3.53
C VAL A 398 -10.04 -6.23 -3.80
N ARG A 399 -10.48 -7.27 -3.08
CA ARG A 399 -10.05 -8.67 -3.29
C ARG A 399 -10.48 -9.20 -4.66
N ASN A 400 -11.71 -8.94 -5.08
CA ASN A 400 -12.27 -9.32 -6.39
C ASN A 400 -11.61 -8.56 -7.55
N ALA A 401 -11.12 -7.35 -7.29
CA ALA A 401 -10.29 -6.59 -8.21
C ALA A 401 -8.86 -7.16 -8.34
N GLY A 402 -8.53 -8.24 -7.62
CA GLY A 402 -7.31 -9.02 -7.82
C GLY A 402 -7.04 -9.33 -9.30
N GLY A 403 -5.78 -9.26 -9.68
CA GLY A 403 -5.27 -9.59 -11.02
C GLY A 403 -4.05 -10.50 -10.92
N ALA A 404 -3.54 -10.95 -12.07
CA ALA A 404 -2.32 -11.74 -12.11
C ALA A 404 -1.17 -10.95 -11.44
N PRO A 405 -0.51 -11.51 -10.40
CA PRO A 405 0.49 -10.78 -9.63
C PRO A 405 1.80 -10.56 -10.39
N TYR A 406 1.99 -11.20 -11.55
CA TYR A 406 3.23 -11.18 -12.32
C TYR A 406 3.04 -10.61 -13.72
N GLY A 407 3.98 -9.78 -14.16
CA GLY A 407 4.16 -9.35 -15.54
C GLY A 407 5.19 -10.19 -16.31
N ILE A 408 6.08 -10.91 -15.62
CA ILE A 408 7.12 -11.77 -16.18
C ILE A 408 6.76 -13.24 -15.88
N PRO A 409 6.37 -14.04 -16.90
CA PRO A 409 5.96 -15.43 -16.70
C PRO A 409 7.02 -16.31 -16.02
N GLN A 410 8.31 -16.03 -16.25
CA GLN A 410 9.39 -16.76 -15.59
C GLN A 410 9.40 -16.54 -14.07
N LEU A 411 9.06 -15.33 -13.60
CA LEU A 411 8.99 -15.04 -12.17
C LEU A 411 7.75 -15.69 -11.54
N GLU A 412 6.65 -15.76 -12.28
CA GLU A 412 5.46 -16.48 -11.85
C GLU A 412 5.76 -17.98 -11.70
N GLU A 413 6.36 -18.60 -12.72
CA GLU A 413 6.76 -20.01 -12.69
C GLU A 413 7.73 -20.29 -11.54
N LEU A 414 8.72 -19.41 -11.35
CA LEU A 414 9.63 -19.48 -10.22
C LEU A 414 8.90 -19.40 -8.89
N ALA A 415 7.91 -18.52 -8.74
CA ALA A 415 7.14 -18.44 -7.50
C ALA A 415 6.26 -19.66 -7.25
N ARG A 416 5.80 -20.33 -8.32
CA ARG A 416 5.11 -21.63 -8.21
C ARG A 416 6.05 -22.75 -7.77
N GLN A 417 7.29 -22.74 -8.27
CA GLN A 417 8.33 -23.73 -7.93
C GLN A 417 8.97 -23.47 -6.56
N HIS A 418 9.10 -22.20 -6.19
CA HIS A 418 9.72 -21.67 -4.97
C HIS A 418 8.70 -20.91 -4.19
N ARG A 419 7.80 -21.67 -3.60
CA ARG A 419 6.69 -21.15 -2.82
C ARG A 419 7.19 -20.17 -1.77
N GLU A 420 8.30 -20.44 -1.08
CA GLU A 420 8.91 -19.54 -0.10
C GLU A 420 9.17 -18.11 -0.63
N TRP A 421 9.40 -17.95 -1.93
CA TRP A 421 9.60 -16.64 -2.56
C TRP A 421 8.31 -15.98 -3.06
N GLY A 422 7.14 -16.59 -2.85
CA GLY A 422 5.84 -16.10 -3.33
C GLY A 422 5.43 -14.73 -2.81
N GLY A 423 5.97 -14.26 -1.68
CA GLY A 423 5.79 -12.88 -1.21
C GLY A 423 6.82 -11.89 -1.77
N LEU A 424 7.98 -12.39 -2.22
CA LEU A 424 9.11 -11.60 -2.69
C LEU A 424 9.07 -11.37 -4.21
N LEU A 425 8.90 -12.45 -4.98
CA LEU A 425 8.95 -12.38 -6.44
C LEU A 425 7.91 -11.45 -7.06
N PRO A 426 6.68 -11.30 -6.53
CA PRO A 426 5.75 -10.29 -7.04
C PRO A 426 6.29 -8.87 -6.92
N LYS A 427 7.02 -8.57 -5.83
CA LYS A 427 7.63 -7.25 -5.59
C LYS A 427 8.83 -7.02 -6.51
N VAL A 428 9.62 -8.07 -6.73
CA VAL A 428 10.72 -8.06 -7.72
C VAL A 428 10.16 -7.87 -9.14
N ASP A 429 9.11 -8.61 -9.49
CA ASP A 429 8.40 -8.47 -10.77
C ASP A 429 7.91 -7.05 -10.97
N LEU A 430 7.30 -6.44 -9.95
CA LEU A 430 6.83 -5.07 -10.03
C LEU A 430 7.94 -4.11 -10.47
N HIS A 431 9.14 -4.25 -9.90
CA HIS A 431 10.28 -3.42 -10.25
C HIS A 431 10.84 -3.72 -11.66
N LEU A 432 10.84 -4.98 -12.08
CA LEU A 432 11.39 -5.40 -13.37
C LEU A 432 10.40 -5.16 -14.51
N SER A 433 9.21 -5.74 -14.41
CA SER A 433 8.17 -5.79 -15.45
C SER A 433 7.50 -4.44 -15.67
N ARG A 434 7.20 -3.70 -14.59
CA ARG A 434 6.42 -2.45 -14.67
C ARG A 434 7.27 -1.19 -14.80
N LEU A 435 8.42 -1.15 -14.13
CA LEU A 435 9.34 -0.02 -14.20
C LEU A 435 10.44 -0.20 -15.25
N ASN A 436 10.45 -1.33 -15.97
CA ASN A 436 11.46 -1.69 -16.97
C ASN A 436 12.89 -1.51 -16.42
N LYS A 437 13.07 -1.82 -15.13
CA LYS A 437 14.39 -1.81 -14.51
C LYS A 437 15.08 -3.12 -14.86
N ARG A 438 16.37 -3.04 -15.18
CA ARG A 438 17.24 -4.22 -15.30
C ARG A 438 17.96 -4.53 -13.99
N GLU A 439 18.04 -3.54 -13.11
CA GLU A 439 18.81 -3.56 -11.88
C GLU A 439 17.97 -3.01 -10.73
N ILE A 440 18.02 -3.69 -9.59
CA ILE A 440 17.29 -3.32 -8.38
C ILE A 440 18.27 -3.27 -7.20
N GLU A 441 18.40 -2.11 -6.56
CA GLU A 441 19.11 -2.01 -5.30
C GLU A 441 18.32 -2.72 -4.20
N LEU A 442 18.91 -3.72 -3.55
CA LEU A 442 18.21 -4.54 -2.54
C LEU A 442 17.85 -3.73 -1.29
N GLU A 443 18.75 -2.85 -0.83
CA GLU A 443 18.47 -1.91 0.28
C GLU A 443 17.22 -1.08 0.01
N LYS A 444 17.12 -0.53 -1.20
CA LYS A 444 15.99 0.29 -1.60
C LYS A 444 14.72 -0.54 -1.72
N LEU A 445 14.80 -1.75 -2.27
CA LEU A 445 13.65 -2.65 -2.33
C LEU A 445 13.18 -3.02 -0.92
N ALA A 446 14.09 -3.34 0.00
CA ALA A 446 13.79 -3.64 1.40
C ALA A 446 13.11 -2.46 2.12
N GLU A 447 13.63 -1.25 1.92
CA GLU A 447 13.03 -0.01 2.45
C GLU A 447 11.66 0.25 1.84
N ASP A 448 11.55 0.17 0.51
CA ASP A 448 10.35 0.47 -0.25
C ASP A 448 9.20 -0.47 0.11
N GLU A 449 9.50 -1.75 0.34
CA GLU A 449 8.55 -2.85 0.48
C GLU A 449 8.41 -3.41 1.92
N TRP A 450 9.05 -2.75 2.89
CA TRP A 450 9.07 -3.14 4.30
C TRP A 450 9.53 -4.59 4.54
N LEU A 451 10.61 -4.99 3.84
CA LEU A 451 11.22 -6.31 4.01
C LEU A 451 12.49 -6.19 4.88
N PRO A 452 12.79 -7.17 5.74
CA PRO A 452 14.11 -7.28 6.36
C PRO A 452 15.18 -7.45 5.26
N LEU A 453 16.20 -6.60 5.26
CA LEU A 453 17.23 -6.62 4.22
C LEU A 453 17.97 -7.96 4.17
N ASP A 454 18.26 -8.56 5.32
CA ASP A 454 19.00 -9.82 5.40
C ASP A 454 18.20 -10.98 4.80
N ASP A 455 16.89 -11.05 5.08
CA ASP A 455 16.00 -12.07 4.51
C ASP A 455 15.86 -11.90 3.00
N LEU A 456 15.70 -10.65 2.55
CA LEU A 456 15.68 -10.31 1.12
C LEU A 456 16.99 -10.72 0.43
N ALA A 457 18.13 -10.32 1.01
CA ALA A 457 19.44 -10.63 0.47
C ALA A 457 19.67 -12.14 0.38
N LYS A 458 19.33 -12.88 1.44
CA LYS A 458 19.44 -14.34 1.48
C LYS A 458 18.56 -15.01 0.42
N ALA A 459 17.30 -14.58 0.29
CA ALA A 459 16.39 -15.11 -0.71
C ALA A 459 16.88 -14.84 -2.14
N ILE A 460 17.35 -13.61 -2.41
CA ILE A 460 17.89 -13.22 -3.71
C ILE A 460 19.21 -13.94 -4.03
N HIS A 461 20.08 -14.14 -3.06
CA HIS A 461 21.30 -14.94 -3.22
C HIS A 461 20.96 -16.37 -3.59
N THR A 462 20.06 -17.01 -2.84
CA THR A 462 19.57 -18.36 -3.13
C THR A 462 18.97 -18.44 -4.54
N ALA A 463 18.20 -17.42 -4.95
CA ALA A 463 17.64 -17.34 -6.28
C ALA A 463 18.70 -17.19 -7.38
N SER A 464 19.76 -16.40 -7.14
CA SER A 464 20.87 -16.24 -8.07
C SER A 464 21.73 -17.50 -8.21
N GLU A 465 21.90 -18.28 -7.15
CA GLU A 465 22.63 -19.54 -7.18
C GLU A 465 21.84 -20.63 -7.91
N LYS A 466 20.53 -20.72 -7.67
CA LYS A 466 19.68 -21.72 -8.30
C LYS A 466 19.31 -21.38 -9.75
N TYR A 467 19.23 -20.09 -10.08
CA TYR A 467 18.86 -19.58 -11.39
C TYR A 467 19.84 -18.53 -11.92
N PRO A 468 21.14 -18.86 -12.09
CA PRO A 468 22.18 -17.89 -12.47
C PRO A 468 21.96 -17.29 -13.86
N GLY A 469 21.18 -17.96 -14.72
CA GLY A 469 20.78 -17.44 -16.02
C GLY A 469 19.59 -16.49 -16.01
N LEU A 470 18.94 -16.27 -14.85
CA LEU A 470 17.82 -15.33 -14.67
C LEU A 470 18.19 -14.21 -13.70
N PHE A 471 18.90 -14.53 -12.62
CA PHE A 471 19.30 -13.55 -11.61
C PHE A 471 20.80 -13.54 -11.45
N LYS A 472 21.36 -12.34 -11.33
CA LYS A 472 22.76 -12.12 -10.97
C LYS A 472 22.80 -11.07 -9.87
N VAL A 473 23.46 -11.35 -8.75
CA VAL A 473 23.74 -10.35 -7.72
C VAL A 473 25.08 -9.70 -8.02
N LEU A 474 25.09 -8.37 -8.04
CA LEU A 474 26.30 -7.56 -8.16
C LEU A 474 26.49 -6.75 -6.88
N TYR A 475 27.74 -6.49 -6.54
CA TYR A 475 28.13 -5.64 -5.43
C TYR A 475 28.66 -4.32 -5.96
N GLU A 476 28.05 -3.22 -5.53
CA GLU A 476 28.44 -1.86 -5.90
C GLU A 476 29.04 -1.14 -4.69
N VAL A 477 30.22 -0.54 -4.85
CA VAL A 477 30.84 0.25 -3.78
C VAL A 477 30.40 1.71 -3.91
N ARG A 478 29.95 2.31 -2.81
CA ARG A 478 29.62 3.74 -2.72
C ARG A 478 30.74 4.54 -2.07
N CYS A 479 30.88 5.77 -2.51
CA CYS A 479 31.75 6.74 -1.88
C CYS A 479 31.14 7.17 -0.53
N PRO A 480 31.83 7.01 0.61
CA PRO A 480 31.29 7.37 1.94
C PRO A 480 30.92 8.85 2.05
N GLU A 481 31.68 9.73 1.39
CA GLU A 481 31.48 11.17 1.51
C GLU A 481 30.32 11.68 0.65
N THR A 482 30.10 11.07 -0.53
CA THR A 482 29.09 11.57 -1.49
C THR A 482 27.85 10.71 -1.59
N GLY A 483 27.90 9.47 -1.09
CA GLY A 483 26.84 8.46 -1.25
C GLY A 483 26.61 7.99 -2.69
N LYS A 484 27.44 8.41 -3.66
CA LYS A 484 27.35 8.01 -5.06
C LYS A 484 28.13 6.73 -5.32
N THR A 485 27.73 5.95 -6.31
CA THR A 485 28.48 4.75 -6.73
C THR A 485 29.87 5.13 -7.23
N ALA A 486 30.88 4.41 -6.75
CA ALA A 486 32.26 4.61 -7.13
C ALA A 486 32.49 4.17 -8.59
N HIS A 487 33.41 4.86 -9.27
CA HIS A 487 33.74 4.58 -10.66
C HIS A 487 35.21 4.21 -10.80
N ASN A 488 35.49 3.05 -11.40
CA ASN A 488 36.83 2.68 -11.82
C ASN A 488 36.98 2.94 -13.32
N ARG A 489 37.90 3.83 -13.71
CA ARG A 489 38.19 4.14 -15.13
C ARG A 489 36.94 4.46 -15.98
N LYS A 490 36.01 5.25 -15.44
CA LYS A 490 34.69 5.62 -16.02
C LYS A 490 33.62 4.51 -16.02
N GLN A 491 33.92 3.30 -15.59
CA GLN A 491 32.91 2.25 -15.39
C GLN A 491 32.44 2.23 -13.94
N VAL A 492 31.17 1.91 -13.72
CA VAL A 492 30.63 1.68 -12.36
C VAL A 492 31.36 0.47 -11.78
N ALA A 493 31.93 0.61 -10.58
CA ALA A 493 32.65 -0.47 -9.92
C ALA A 493 31.66 -1.53 -9.41
N LYS A 494 31.36 -2.52 -10.27
CA LYS A 494 30.49 -3.65 -9.95
C LYS A 494 31.32 -4.93 -9.83
N TYR A 495 31.06 -5.71 -8.80
CA TYR A 495 31.79 -6.94 -8.49
C TYR A 495 30.80 -8.12 -8.37
N GLU A 496 31.22 -9.33 -8.73
CA GLU A 496 30.37 -10.53 -8.68
C GLU A 496 30.33 -11.18 -7.30
N SER A 497 31.33 -10.90 -6.45
CA SER A 497 31.40 -11.42 -5.09
C SER A 497 31.96 -10.37 -4.12
N PRO A 498 31.68 -10.47 -2.81
CA PRO A 498 32.26 -9.57 -1.81
C PRO A 498 33.78 -9.65 -1.76
N THR A 499 34.35 -10.84 -2.02
CA THR A 499 35.80 -11.08 -2.00
C THR A 499 36.51 -10.48 -3.21
N ALA A 500 35.80 -10.21 -4.31
CA ALA A 500 36.35 -9.55 -5.49
C ALA A 500 36.47 -8.01 -5.31
N ILE A 501 35.92 -7.46 -4.23
CA ILE A 501 35.96 -6.02 -3.95
C ILE A 501 37.37 -5.68 -3.41
N PRO A 502 38.12 -4.77 -4.06
CA PRO A 502 39.44 -4.37 -3.58
C PRO A 502 39.31 -3.68 -2.21
N PRO A 503 40.34 -3.72 -1.34
CA PRO A 503 40.28 -3.09 -0.01
C PRO A 503 40.05 -1.58 -0.07
N GLU A 504 40.49 -0.94 -1.16
CA GLU A 504 40.27 0.47 -1.47
C GLU A 504 39.74 0.66 -2.89
N VAL A 505 38.81 1.60 -3.07
CA VAL A 505 38.25 1.97 -4.37
C VAL A 505 38.52 3.45 -4.67
N PRO A 506 39.03 3.80 -5.86
CA PRO A 506 39.21 5.18 -6.28
C PRO A 506 37.84 5.86 -6.45
N CYS A 507 37.59 6.93 -5.70
CA CYS A 507 36.40 7.77 -5.84
C CYS A 507 36.78 9.13 -6.42
N ARG A 508 36.08 9.55 -7.48
CA ARG A 508 36.34 10.84 -8.12
C ARG A 508 35.56 11.95 -7.41
N HIS A 509 36.31 12.88 -6.83
CA HIS A 509 35.81 14.07 -6.15
C HIS A 509 36.09 15.33 -6.97
N LYS A 510 35.52 16.47 -6.56
CA LYS A 510 35.79 17.78 -7.20
C LYS A 510 37.29 18.13 -7.22
N HIS A 511 38.05 17.64 -6.24
CA HIS A 511 39.46 17.97 -6.03
C HIS A 511 40.45 16.87 -6.44
N GLY A 512 39.98 15.79 -7.09
CA GLY A 512 40.86 14.70 -7.51
C GLY A 512 40.27 13.32 -7.28
N VAL A 513 41.10 12.29 -7.34
CA VAL A 513 40.72 10.91 -7.00
C VAL A 513 41.18 10.64 -5.57
N VAL A 514 40.26 10.24 -4.70
CA VAL A 514 40.54 9.87 -3.31
C VAL A 514 40.27 8.37 -3.17
N MET A 515 41.22 7.63 -2.58
CA MET A 515 41.03 6.22 -2.25
C MET A 515 40.19 6.12 -0.98
N HIS A 516 39.09 5.36 -1.03
CA HIS A 516 38.22 5.14 0.12
C HIS A 516 38.19 3.66 0.50
N PRO A 517 38.13 3.32 1.80
CA PRO A 517 37.99 1.93 2.23
C PRO A 517 36.63 1.37 1.82
N SER A 518 36.63 0.16 1.25
CA SER A 518 35.45 -0.42 0.62
C SER A 518 34.47 -1.06 1.60
N ARG A 519 34.96 -1.55 2.75
CA ARG A 519 34.23 -2.48 3.64
C ARG A 519 32.90 -1.96 4.19
N ASN A 520 32.71 -0.65 4.30
CA ASN A 520 31.53 -0.06 4.96
C ASN A 520 30.51 0.54 3.98
N ASN A 521 30.72 0.45 2.66
CA ASN A 521 29.86 1.10 1.68
C ASN A 521 29.50 0.20 0.50
N ILE A 522 29.28 -1.09 0.76
CA ILE A 522 28.92 -2.06 -0.28
C ILE A 522 27.40 -2.15 -0.35
N ARG A 523 26.84 -2.02 -1.55
CA ARG A 523 25.43 -2.28 -1.85
C ARG A 523 25.27 -3.52 -2.70
N GLN A 524 24.20 -4.25 -2.46
CA GLN A 524 23.80 -5.38 -3.31
C GLN A 524 22.77 -4.92 -4.35
N VAL A 525 23.01 -5.30 -5.59
CA VAL A 525 22.19 -4.99 -6.76
C VAL A 525 21.79 -6.28 -7.45
N LEU A 526 20.49 -6.54 -7.50
CA LEU A 526 19.92 -7.62 -8.28
C LEU A 526 19.82 -7.22 -9.75
N VAL A 527 20.43 -8.00 -10.63
CA VAL A 527 20.33 -7.87 -12.08
C VAL A 527 19.48 -9.02 -12.62
N PHE A 528 18.42 -8.67 -13.37
CA PHE A 528 17.57 -9.66 -14.03
C PHE A 528 17.98 -9.84 -15.49
N GLN A 529 18.18 -11.09 -15.90
CA GLN A 529 18.62 -11.50 -17.23
C GLN A 529 17.56 -12.39 -17.86
N PRO A 530 16.52 -11.83 -18.51
CA PRO A 530 15.52 -12.68 -19.15
C PRO A 530 16.17 -13.51 -20.26
N LYS A 531 16.12 -14.85 -20.14
CA LYS A 531 16.56 -15.77 -21.19
C LYS A 531 15.76 -15.49 -22.47
N GLY A 532 16.42 -15.05 -23.54
CA GLY A 532 15.83 -14.99 -24.88
C GLY A 532 15.17 -13.66 -25.29
N GLY A 533 15.39 -12.55 -24.57
CA GLY A 533 14.96 -11.25 -25.08
C GLY A 533 15.91 -10.73 -26.17
N PRO A 534 15.53 -10.63 -27.46
CA PRO A 534 16.29 -9.80 -28.38
C PRO A 534 16.29 -8.39 -27.78
N GLY A 535 17.43 -7.69 -27.86
CA GLY A 535 17.49 -6.25 -27.61
C GLY A 535 16.66 -5.41 -28.61
N GLY A 536 15.57 -5.96 -29.14
CA GLY A 536 14.65 -5.34 -30.06
C GLY A 536 13.87 -4.24 -29.36
N LYS A 537 14.38 -3.02 -29.47
CA LYS A 537 13.57 -1.82 -29.35
C LYS A 537 12.51 -1.86 -30.46
N GLY A 538 11.34 -2.46 -30.20
CA GLY A 538 10.25 -2.57 -31.17
C GLY A 538 8.90 -2.64 -30.46
N LEU A 539 7.82 -2.21 -31.13
CA LEU A 539 6.45 -2.24 -30.61
C LEU A 539 5.92 -3.67 -30.36
N VAL A 540 6.53 -4.66 -30.99
CA VAL A 540 6.03 -6.04 -31.07
C VAL A 540 6.17 -6.80 -29.73
N PRO A 541 7.33 -6.76 -29.04
CA PRO A 541 7.43 -7.23 -27.66
C PRO A 541 6.44 -6.59 -26.67
N LEU A 542 5.95 -5.36 -26.93
CA LEU A 542 5.02 -4.64 -26.05
C LEU A 542 3.59 -5.18 -26.11
N ILE A 543 3.15 -5.71 -27.25
CA ILE A 543 1.74 -6.07 -27.48
C ILE A 543 1.54 -7.59 -27.40
N ARG A 544 2.62 -8.36 -27.62
CA ARG A 544 2.60 -9.84 -27.60
C ARG A 544 1.99 -10.43 -26.30
N PRO A 545 2.34 -10.00 -25.07
CA PRO A 545 1.75 -10.56 -23.85
C PRO A 545 0.23 -10.32 -23.75
N PHE A 546 -0.27 -9.23 -24.33
CA PHE A 546 -1.69 -8.91 -24.34
C PHE A 546 -2.48 -9.78 -25.32
N ILE A 547 -1.88 -10.12 -26.46
CA ILE A 547 -2.49 -10.99 -27.46
C ILE A 547 -2.52 -12.44 -26.95
N GLU A 548 -1.43 -12.89 -26.34
CA GLU A 548 -1.30 -14.24 -25.78
C GLU A 548 -2.22 -14.49 -24.58
N THR A 549 -2.60 -13.45 -23.82
CA THR A 549 -3.52 -13.58 -22.68
C THR A 549 -5.00 -13.52 -23.06
N ARG A 550 -5.35 -13.05 -24.27
CA ARG A 550 -6.75 -12.92 -24.71
C ARG A 550 -7.13 -13.80 -25.88
N ILE A 551 -6.15 -14.37 -26.58
CA ILE A 551 -6.37 -15.16 -27.80
C ILE A 551 -5.68 -16.52 -27.63
N PRO A 552 -6.39 -17.65 -27.80
CA PRO A 552 -5.81 -18.98 -27.64
C PRO A 552 -4.76 -19.29 -28.72
N PRO A 553 -3.68 -20.03 -28.40
CA PRO A 553 -2.65 -20.43 -29.37
C PRO A 553 -3.20 -21.60 -30.20
N PRO A 554 -3.66 -21.35 -31.44
CA PRO A 554 -2.79 -20.89 -32.54
C PRO A 554 -3.17 -19.55 -33.17
N LEU A 555 -4.24 -18.90 -32.70
CA LEU A 555 -4.71 -17.62 -33.22
C LEU A 555 -3.82 -16.47 -32.75
N SER A 556 -3.23 -16.55 -31.55
CA SER A 556 -2.33 -15.52 -31.03
C SER A 556 -1.10 -15.30 -31.91
N GLU A 557 -0.45 -16.34 -32.42
CA GLU A 557 0.72 -16.20 -33.30
C GLU A 557 0.36 -15.58 -34.64
N ARG A 558 -0.77 -16.00 -35.25
CA ARG A 558 -1.26 -15.41 -36.51
C ARG A 558 -1.66 -13.94 -36.31
N PHE A 559 -2.25 -13.61 -35.17
CA PHE A 559 -2.69 -12.26 -34.83
C PHE A 559 -1.51 -11.34 -34.47
N VAL A 560 -0.48 -11.84 -33.76
CA VAL A 560 0.78 -11.11 -33.52
C VAL A 560 1.45 -10.79 -34.85
N ARG A 561 1.58 -11.76 -35.77
CA ARG A 561 2.10 -11.50 -37.13
C ARG A 561 1.23 -10.52 -37.91
N GLY A 562 -0.10 -10.59 -37.75
CA GLY A 562 -1.04 -9.63 -38.32
C GLY A 562 -0.81 -8.21 -37.81
N ILE A 563 -0.62 -8.03 -36.50
CA ILE A 563 -0.31 -6.73 -35.89
C ILE A 563 1.10 -6.25 -36.27
N GLU A 564 2.09 -7.13 -36.38
CA GLU A 564 3.42 -6.80 -36.90
C GLU A 564 3.31 -6.19 -38.30
N ILE A 565 2.54 -6.83 -39.19
CA ILE A 565 2.27 -6.35 -40.55
C ILE A 565 1.44 -5.06 -40.52
N LEU A 566 0.44 -4.96 -39.65
CA LEU A 566 -0.43 -3.79 -39.52
C LEU A 566 0.30 -2.58 -38.94
N LEU A 567 1.20 -2.76 -37.99
CA LEU A 567 2.03 -1.68 -37.44
C LEU A 567 3.11 -1.27 -38.43
N PHE A 568 3.69 -2.23 -39.14
CA PHE A 568 4.53 -1.92 -40.29
C PHE A 568 3.75 -1.09 -41.29
N ALA A 569 2.52 -1.49 -41.64
CA ALA A 569 1.65 -0.71 -42.50
C ALA A 569 1.29 0.66 -41.90
N VAL A 570 0.77 0.77 -40.68
CA VAL A 570 0.31 2.03 -40.08
C VAL A 570 1.45 3.00 -39.76
N LEU A 571 2.69 2.54 -39.57
CA LEU A 571 3.85 3.42 -39.36
C LEU A 571 4.60 3.75 -40.66
N PHE A 572 4.73 2.80 -41.60
CA PHE A 572 5.39 3.04 -42.89
C PHE A 572 4.46 3.58 -43.97
N VAL A 573 3.16 3.30 -43.95
CA VAL A 573 2.19 3.73 -44.97
C VAL A 573 1.89 5.23 -44.89
N PRO A 574 1.69 5.89 -43.73
CA PRO A 574 1.59 7.35 -43.73
C PRO A 574 2.91 8.02 -44.09
N LEU A 575 4.07 7.42 -43.74
CA LEU A 575 5.37 7.92 -44.21
C LEU A 575 5.49 7.76 -45.74
N SER A 576 5.09 6.61 -46.30
CA SER A 576 5.12 6.37 -47.74
C SER A 576 4.08 7.22 -48.47
N TRP A 577 2.91 7.48 -47.89
CA TRP A 577 1.90 8.39 -48.44
C TRP A 577 2.34 9.85 -48.39
N VAL A 578 2.97 10.31 -47.30
CA VAL A 578 3.59 11.65 -47.26
C VAL A 578 4.71 11.74 -48.29
N THR A 579 5.49 10.68 -48.47
CA THR A 579 6.55 10.62 -49.50
C THR A 579 5.94 10.61 -50.92
N VAL A 580 4.89 9.84 -51.16
CA VAL A 580 4.18 9.75 -52.45
C VAL A 580 3.46 11.05 -52.77
N LEU A 581 2.82 11.70 -51.79
CA LEU A 581 2.18 13.00 -51.95
C LEU A 581 3.21 14.11 -52.15
N ALA A 582 4.34 14.08 -51.43
CA ALA A 582 5.44 15.01 -51.64
C ALA A 582 6.10 14.84 -53.01
N PHE A 583 6.29 13.59 -53.48
CA PHE A 583 6.80 13.31 -54.82
C PHE A 583 5.79 13.64 -55.91
N ALA A 584 4.49 13.40 -55.70
CA ALA A 584 3.43 13.79 -56.63
C ALA A 584 3.33 15.32 -56.73
N TRP A 585 3.46 16.03 -55.61
CA TRP A 585 3.52 17.49 -55.57
C TRP A 585 4.78 18.04 -56.25
N LEU A 586 5.96 17.48 -55.97
CA LEU A 586 7.22 17.83 -56.64
C LEU A 586 7.17 17.57 -58.15
N ALA A 587 6.62 16.43 -58.57
CA ALA A 587 6.45 16.08 -59.99
C ALA A 587 5.40 16.94 -60.70
N ALA A 588 4.40 17.47 -59.99
CA ALA A 588 3.45 18.44 -60.52
C ALA A 588 4.06 19.85 -60.65
N LYS A 589 4.98 20.21 -59.74
CA LYS A 589 5.60 21.55 -59.69
C LYS A 589 6.85 21.68 -60.55
N PHE A 590 7.58 20.57 -60.79
CA PHE A 590 8.84 20.55 -61.53
C PHE A 590 8.80 19.47 -62.64
N PRO A 591 8.51 19.85 -63.91
CA PRO A 591 8.34 18.92 -65.03
C PRO A 591 9.59 18.08 -65.34
N GLU A 592 10.78 18.60 -65.04
CA GLU A 592 12.06 17.90 -65.25
C GLU A 592 12.22 16.70 -64.30
N PHE A 593 11.57 16.75 -63.14
CA PHE A 593 11.56 15.67 -62.15
C PHE A 593 10.76 14.43 -62.63
N ARG A 594 9.85 14.61 -63.61
CA ARG A 594 9.05 13.54 -64.21
C ARG A 594 9.86 12.62 -65.13
N ALA A 595 10.97 13.10 -65.69
CA ALA A 595 11.79 12.34 -66.64
C ALA A 595 12.73 11.33 -65.95
N GLY A 596 13.01 11.51 -64.65
CA GLY A 596 13.98 10.69 -63.90
C GLY A 596 13.38 9.59 -63.01
N ILE A 597 12.04 9.52 -62.85
CA ILE A 597 11.40 8.51 -61.99
C ILE A 597 11.00 7.31 -62.83
N ASP A 598 11.74 6.21 -62.66
CA ASP A 598 11.52 4.96 -63.37
C ASP A 598 10.12 4.36 -63.08
N ARG A 599 9.47 3.83 -64.13
CA ARG A 599 8.12 3.21 -64.05
C ARG A 599 8.06 2.09 -63.02
N SER A 600 9.19 1.45 -62.76
CA SER A 600 9.41 0.43 -61.74
C SER A 600 9.10 0.93 -60.32
N PHE A 601 9.44 2.18 -59.99
CA PHE A 601 9.21 2.77 -58.66
C PHE A 601 7.72 2.98 -58.37
N TRP A 602 6.98 3.50 -59.35
CA TRP A 602 5.53 3.66 -59.25
C TRP A 602 4.81 2.31 -59.17
N LEU A 603 5.27 1.30 -59.91
CA LEU A 603 4.70 -0.03 -59.88
C LEU A 603 4.86 -0.68 -58.48
N VAL A 604 6.03 -0.54 -57.86
CA VAL A 604 6.29 -1.07 -56.50
C VAL A 604 5.41 -0.37 -55.46
N GLN A 605 5.27 0.96 -55.54
CA GLN A 605 4.42 1.72 -54.61
C GLN A 605 2.93 1.35 -54.75
N VAL A 606 2.44 1.17 -55.98
CA VAL A 606 1.04 0.76 -56.24
C VAL A 606 0.80 -0.69 -55.81
N LEU A 607 1.75 -1.59 -56.02
CA LEU A 607 1.66 -2.97 -55.55
C LEU A 607 1.68 -3.06 -54.02
N LEU A 608 2.50 -2.24 -53.35
CA LEU A 608 2.50 -2.15 -51.89
C LEU A 608 1.17 -1.62 -51.37
N ALA A 609 0.62 -0.56 -51.99
CA ALA A 609 -0.66 0.01 -51.62
C ALA A 609 -1.82 -0.99 -51.83
N GLY A 610 -1.80 -1.75 -52.92
CA GLY A 610 -2.77 -2.80 -53.20
C GLY A 610 -2.69 -3.98 -52.22
N ALA A 611 -1.47 -4.39 -51.83
CA ALA A 611 -1.27 -5.43 -50.83
C ALA A 611 -1.74 -4.99 -49.43
N VAL A 612 -1.52 -3.73 -49.05
CA VAL A 612 -2.00 -3.16 -47.79
C VAL A 612 -3.53 -3.03 -47.79
N ALA A 613 -4.13 -2.61 -48.91
CA ALA A 613 -5.59 -2.54 -49.05
C ALA A 613 -6.28 -3.91 -49.11
N ALA A 614 -5.57 -4.98 -49.47
CA ALA A 614 -6.08 -6.35 -49.40
C ALA A 614 -6.10 -6.91 -47.96
N VAL A 615 -5.31 -6.33 -47.05
CA VAL A 615 -5.22 -6.71 -45.63
C VAL A 615 -6.16 -5.88 -44.75
N LEU A 616 -6.58 -4.70 -45.21
CA LEU A 616 -7.51 -3.80 -44.52
C LEU A 616 -8.90 -3.86 -45.17
N ASP A 617 -9.93 -4.08 -44.35
CA ASP A 617 -11.39 -4.08 -44.63
C ASP A 617 -11.85 -3.66 -46.04
N ARG A 618 -12.81 -4.42 -46.60
CA ARG A 618 -13.43 -4.32 -47.94
C ARG A 618 -13.77 -2.88 -48.38
N ARG A 619 -14.10 -1.99 -47.44
CA ARG A 619 -14.41 -0.56 -47.67
C ARG A 619 -13.22 0.25 -48.18
N TYR A 620 -11.99 -0.09 -47.79
CA TYR A 620 -10.78 0.59 -48.26
C TYR A 620 -10.38 0.14 -49.67
N LEU A 621 -10.68 -1.12 -50.04
CA LEU A 621 -10.47 -1.64 -51.38
C LEU A 621 -11.38 -0.94 -52.41
N GLU A 622 -12.64 -0.69 -52.07
CA GLU A 622 -13.57 0.07 -52.91
C GLU A 622 -13.16 1.53 -53.06
N MET A 623 -12.67 2.17 -51.99
CA MET A 623 -12.13 3.53 -52.06
C MET A 623 -10.90 3.61 -52.97
N ALA A 624 -9.97 2.64 -52.88
CA ALA A 624 -8.82 2.57 -53.77
C ALA A 624 -9.24 2.35 -55.24
N LEU A 625 -10.17 1.43 -55.49
CA LEU A 625 -10.69 1.16 -56.84
C LEU A 625 -11.33 2.40 -57.50
N ASN A 626 -12.00 3.26 -56.73
CA ASN A 626 -12.58 4.50 -57.23
C ASN A 626 -11.53 5.57 -57.55
N ILE A 627 -10.43 5.63 -56.79
CA ILE A 627 -9.32 6.57 -57.04
C ILE A 627 -8.53 6.21 -58.31
N PHE A 628 -8.44 4.92 -58.66
CA PHE A 628 -7.62 4.43 -59.78
C PHE A 628 -8.36 4.28 -61.12
N GLN A 629 -9.60 4.77 -61.25
CA GLN A 629 -10.37 4.71 -62.51
C GLN A 629 -9.73 5.48 -63.69
N GLY A 630 -8.72 6.33 -63.43
CA GLY A 630 -7.96 7.06 -64.46
C GLY A 630 -6.67 6.38 -64.97
N PHE A 631 -6.33 5.16 -64.50
CA PHE A 631 -5.04 4.51 -64.83
C PHE A 631 -5.14 3.52 -66.02
N PRO A 632 -4.00 3.13 -66.64
CA PRO A 632 -3.97 2.26 -67.82
C PRO A 632 -4.71 0.92 -67.63
N LYS A 633 -5.37 0.43 -68.69
CA LYS A 633 -6.22 -0.78 -68.71
C LYS A 633 -5.57 -2.06 -68.12
N SER A 634 -4.24 -2.13 -68.06
CA SER A 634 -3.49 -3.24 -67.45
C SER A 634 -3.63 -3.33 -65.93
N VAL A 635 -3.81 -2.19 -65.24
CA VAL A 635 -3.98 -2.11 -63.78
C VAL A 635 -5.38 -2.57 -63.38
N GLY A 636 -6.42 -2.17 -64.13
CA GLY A 636 -7.80 -2.58 -63.93
C GLY A 636 -8.02 -4.10 -64.05
N LYS A 637 -7.35 -4.77 -65.00
CA LYS A 637 -7.44 -6.23 -65.16
C LYS A 637 -6.88 -7.01 -63.97
N ARG A 638 -5.78 -6.53 -63.36
CA ARG A 638 -5.19 -7.17 -62.17
C ARG A 638 -6.02 -6.94 -60.91
N LEU A 639 -6.57 -5.75 -60.72
CA LEU A 639 -7.48 -5.45 -59.60
C LEU A 639 -8.79 -6.25 -59.69
N ALA A 640 -9.34 -6.43 -60.89
CA ALA A 640 -10.49 -7.31 -61.10
C ALA A 640 -10.20 -8.79 -60.79
N SER A 641 -8.96 -9.25 -61.01
CA SER A 641 -8.55 -10.62 -60.65
C SER A 641 -8.40 -10.83 -59.13
N LEU A 642 -8.01 -9.79 -58.39
CA LEU A 642 -7.93 -9.83 -56.92
C LEU A 642 -9.32 -9.81 -56.28
N ARG A 643 -10.25 -9.04 -56.84
CA ARG A 643 -11.67 -9.07 -56.45
C ARG A 643 -12.28 -10.46 -56.60
N LYS A 644 -12.05 -11.12 -57.75
CA LYS A 644 -12.50 -12.50 -57.98
C LYS A 644 -11.93 -13.53 -57.00
N ARG A 645 -10.74 -13.29 -56.43
CA ARG A 645 -10.16 -14.17 -55.39
C ARG A 645 -10.79 -13.92 -54.02
N ALA A 646 -10.97 -12.65 -53.65
CA ALA A 646 -11.66 -12.29 -52.41
C ALA A 646 -13.12 -12.81 -52.39
N ASP A 647 -13.82 -12.73 -53.53
CA ASP A 647 -15.18 -13.27 -53.66
C ASP A 647 -15.23 -14.82 -53.61
N ALA A 648 -14.12 -15.51 -53.91
CA ALA A 648 -14.03 -16.98 -53.86
C ALA A 648 -13.74 -17.51 -52.45
N ASP A 649 -13.04 -16.72 -51.62
CA ASP A 649 -12.71 -17.08 -50.24
C ASP A 649 -13.92 -16.91 -49.27
N ASP A 650 -14.93 -16.12 -49.67
CA ASP A 650 -16.17 -15.88 -48.90
C ASP A 650 -17.33 -16.81 -49.30
N ALA A 651 -17.13 -17.77 -50.21
CA ALA A 651 -18.16 -18.72 -50.60
C ALA A 651 -18.50 -19.67 -49.43
N PRO A 652 -19.78 -19.82 -49.03
CA PRO A 652 -20.16 -20.70 -47.93
C PRO A 652 -19.81 -22.17 -48.26
N GLN A 653 -18.95 -22.77 -47.43
CA GLN A 653 -18.62 -24.19 -47.52
C GLN A 653 -19.89 -25.02 -47.20
N GLN A 654 -20.36 -25.80 -48.16
CA GLN A 654 -21.42 -26.79 -47.92
C GLN A 654 -20.91 -27.84 -46.91
N PRO A 655 -21.74 -28.25 -45.93
CA PRO A 655 -21.37 -29.31 -45.01
C PRO A 655 -21.23 -30.64 -45.78
N PRO A 656 -20.31 -31.52 -45.37
CA PRO A 656 -20.13 -32.81 -46.04
C PRO A 656 -21.35 -33.69 -45.82
N ASP A 657 -21.85 -34.28 -46.91
CA ASP A 657 -22.89 -35.30 -46.90
C ASP A 657 -22.42 -36.49 -46.05
N LYS A 658 -23.25 -36.85 -45.07
CA LYS A 658 -23.20 -38.16 -44.41
C LYS A 658 -24.01 -39.11 -45.27
N ASP A 659 -23.32 -40.00 -45.99
CA ASP A 659 -23.66 -41.43 -46.19
C ASP A 659 -22.95 -41.96 -47.44
N THR A 660 -21.76 -42.55 -47.29
CA THR A 660 -21.34 -43.90 -47.76
C THR A 660 -19.87 -44.14 -47.45
#